data_AF-A0AAW6M087-F1
#
_entry.id   AF-A0AAW6M087-F1
#
_cell.length_a   1.000
_cell.length_b   1.000
_cell.length_c   1.000
_cell.angle_alpha   90.00
_cell.angle_beta   90.00
_cell.angle_gamma   90.00
#
_symmetry.space_group_name_H-M   'P 1'
#
loop_
_entity.id
_entity.type
_entity.pdbx_description
1 polymer ?
#
loop_
_entity_poly.entity_id
_entity_poly.type
_entity_poly.pdbx_seq_one_letter_code
_entity_poly.pdbx_strand_id
1 'polypeptide(L)'
;MLHAHDYAPALETPAEIYAAYLDHLARRGRGNTAYTQAARSFLRRWPQVQSWAGVPLEQKLAANSSTRPFITFLMVSRRLQPGYDYLVCRKLCSLWHELTDSCLEPDLDRFIAAALELGFTQRVASAIGSQIIARLLIETGRPLIDLNEDDVQELLHACAIREERTGRGAKHYRSTMHSARQILFHLGILDTEAPPSITPLTLDDRMADVPAALRPSFVAYLNSKQATCVPKTVSGLATRLAHFGRYLAVIDPDIESLSALDRRRHIEPFITSLTTTVNSVTGAPITVADRIRRVHAVGNFLAEITEWGWDDAPPRRLIFRADLPRPQYFLPRYLPIDADRKLAGALTDSPNRLAADALLVQRACGLRIGELLDLELDCIHEIPGQGSWLKVPLGKLDTERMIPLDEEVLFLVDRITATRSHGRPMRHPRTGAPADFLFTHHGKRLSQNAVRAELNRAAENAGLGHITPHQLRHTYATALINAGVSLQALMALLGHVSAQMSLRYAHLFDSTVRAEYERALDLAKGQIGPLSLGRTMLPIVDTAGDGGGGWKDAPAIKSRLAGGYCLRAPVQGSCPYANICEHCPSFHTDSTHLGVLSAQRVDARALAADAESRGWIDEAERHHALIARLAVLISGADGA
;
A
#
# COMPACT_ATOMS: atom_id res chain seq x y z
N MET A 1 21.08 0.22 46.94
CA MET A 1 22.02 -0.60 47.73
C MET A 1 21.74 -2.06 47.40
N LEU A 2 22.75 -2.77 46.86
CA LEU A 2 22.80 -4.20 46.46
C LEU A 2 21.88 -4.56 45.27
N HIS A 3 22.32 -4.97 44.07
CA HIS A 3 23.52 -5.69 43.65
C HIS A 3 24.05 -5.18 42.30
N ALA A 4 25.32 -4.77 42.26
CA ALA A 4 26.13 -4.87 41.06
C ALA A 4 26.51 -6.35 40.91
N HIS A 5 25.86 -7.07 40.00
CA HIS A 5 26.41 -8.35 39.53
C HIS A 5 27.46 -8.04 38.45
N ASP A 6 28.59 -7.47 38.88
CA ASP A 6 29.82 -7.59 38.12
C ASP A 6 30.19 -9.07 38.13
N TYR A 7 30.01 -9.72 36.99
CA TYR A 7 30.54 -11.05 36.75
C TYR A 7 32.06 -10.94 36.73
N ALA A 8 32.70 -11.10 37.89
CA ALA A 8 34.11 -11.43 37.95
C ALA A 8 34.21 -12.94 37.64
N PRO A 9 34.77 -13.37 36.49
CA PRO A 9 34.93 -14.79 36.22
C PRO A 9 35.74 -15.40 37.37
N ALA A 10 35.26 -16.51 37.92
CA ALA A 10 36.04 -17.31 38.86
C ALA A 10 37.41 -17.58 38.22
N LEU A 11 38.49 -17.48 38.99
CA LEU A 11 39.85 -17.76 38.53
C LEU A 11 39.99 -19.26 38.25
N GLU A 12 39.39 -19.73 37.16
CA GLU A 12 39.54 -21.09 36.66
C GLU A 12 40.93 -21.26 36.07
N THR A 13 41.56 -22.39 36.39
CA THR A 13 42.82 -22.79 35.80
C THR A 13 42.62 -23.19 34.33
N PRO A 14 43.65 -23.06 33.47
CA PRO A 14 43.59 -23.56 32.09
C PRO A 14 43.18 -25.04 31.99
N ALA A 15 43.51 -25.85 32.99
CA ALA A 15 43.14 -27.26 33.03
C ALA A 15 41.63 -27.46 33.21
N GLU A 16 41.00 -26.67 34.09
CA GLU A 16 39.54 -26.71 34.33
C GLU A 16 38.77 -26.25 33.09
N ILE A 17 39.19 -25.14 32.46
CA ILE A 17 38.58 -24.64 31.22
C ILE A 17 38.69 -25.68 30.10
N TYR A 18 39.85 -26.33 29.98
CA TYR A 18 40.07 -27.37 28.97
C TYR A 18 39.20 -28.60 29.22
N ALA A 19 39.09 -29.06 30.47
CA ALA A 19 38.23 -30.18 30.84
C ALA A 19 36.76 -29.88 30.54
N ALA A 20 36.28 -28.69 30.94
CA ALA A 20 34.92 -28.25 30.65
C ALA A 20 34.62 -28.21 29.14
N TYR A 21 35.61 -27.81 28.32
CA TYR A 21 35.46 -27.83 26.87
C TYR A 21 35.42 -29.25 26.29
N LEU A 22 36.21 -30.19 26.82
CA LEU A 22 36.15 -31.60 26.41
C LEU A 22 34.80 -32.23 26.75
N ASP A 23 34.27 -31.96 27.93
CA ASP A 23 32.95 -32.44 28.36
C ASP A 23 31.84 -31.86 27.48
N HIS A 24 31.96 -30.58 27.11
CA HIS A 24 31.05 -29.92 26.16
C HIS A 24 31.09 -30.57 24.77
N LEU A 25 32.29 -30.82 24.23
CA LEU A 25 32.47 -31.52 22.96
C LEU A 25 31.89 -32.94 22.99
N ALA A 26 32.14 -33.68 24.08
CA ALA A 26 31.64 -35.04 24.28
C ALA A 26 30.11 -35.09 24.30
N ARG A 27 29.45 -34.21 25.07
CA ARG A 27 27.98 -34.11 25.14
C ARG A 27 27.33 -33.81 23.80
N ARG A 28 28.00 -33.03 22.95
CA ARG A 28 27.50 -32.64 21.61
C ARG A 28 27.80 -33.67 20.53
N GLY A 29 28.53 -34.74 20.83
CA GLY A 29 29.02 -35.69 19.83
C GLY A 29 29.90 -35.02 18.77
N ARG A 30 30.54 -33.88 19.10
CA ARG A 30 31.42 -33.13 18.20
C ARG A 30 32.79 -33.04 18.84
N GLY A 31 33.80 -33.54 18.16
CA GLY A 31 35.17 -33.40 18.61
C GLY A 31 36.11 -34.03 17.60
N ASN A 32 37.14 -33.29 17.20
CA ASN A 32 38.25 -33.86 16.46
C ASN A 32 39.56 -33.43 17.11
N THR A 33 40.63 -34.11 16.75
CA THR A 33 41.97 -33.81 17.26
C THR A 33 42.38 -32.36 17.01
N ALA A 34 41.89 -31.74 15.93
CA ALA A 34 42.19 -30.35 15.61
C ALA A 34 41.57 -29.35 16.61
N TYR A 35 40.35 -29.59 17.09
CA TYR A 35 39.68 -28.71 18.07
C TYR A 35 40.32 -28.82 19.45
N THR A 36 40.64 -30.03 19.89
CA THR A 36 41.29 -30.27 21.19
C THR A 36 42.72 -29.72 21.19
N GLN A 37 43.49 -29.90 20.11
CA GLN A 37 44.80 -29.28 19.94
C GLN A 37 44.74 -27.76 19.86
N ALA A 38 43.75 -27.20 19.18
CA ALA A 38 43.57 -25.75 19.09
C ALA A 38 43.23 -25.14 20.46
N ALA A 39 42.33 -25.75 21.23
CA ALA A 39 41.99 -25.30 22.58
C ALA A 39 43.20 -25.36 23.52
N ARG A 40 43.97 -26.46 23.51
CA ARG A 40 45.20 -26.60 24.30
C ARG A 40 46.25 -25.55 23.91
N SER A 41 46.42 -25.29 22.62
CA SER A 41 47.36 -24.28 22.11
C SER A 41 46.93 -22.86 22.50
N PHE A 42 45.63 -22.57 22.44
CA PHE A 42 45.06 -21.30 22.87
C PHE A 42 45.34 -21.06 24.36
N LEU A 43 44.99 -22.03 25.22
CA LEU A 43 45.17 -21.93 26.67
C LEU A 43 46.64 -21.85 27.10
N ARG A 44 47.55 -22.48 26.35
CA ARG A 44 49.00 -22.32 26.57
C ARG A 44 49.47 -20.90 26.28
N ARG A 45 48.92 -20.25 25.25
CA ARG A 45 49.29 -18.91 24.83
C ARG A 45 48.60 -17.82 25.66
N TRP A 46 47.38 -18.08 26.12
CA TRP A 46 46.58 -17.19 26.95
C TRP A 46 46.02 -17.94 28.17
N PRO A 47 46.85 -18.15 29.22
CA PRO A 47 46.41 -18.84 30.44
C PRO A 47 45.27 -18.10 31.16
N GLN A 48 45.30 -16.76 31.14
CA GLN A 48 44.15 -15.93 31.50
C GLN A 48 43.36 -15.62 30.23
N VAL A 49 42.27 -16.35 29.99
CA VAL A 49 41.49 -16.25 28.73
C VAL A 49 41.04 -14.82 28.41
N GLN A 50 40.65 -14.03 29.41
CA GLN A 50 40.21 -12.64 29.21
C GLN A 50 41.33 -11.72 28.69
N SER A 51 42.60 -12.05 28.92
CA SER A 51 43.73 -11.28 28.35
C SER A 51 43.75 -11.27 26.82
N TRP A 52 43.09 -12.26 26.19
CA TRP A 52 42.93 -12.31 24.73
C TRP A 52 42.10 -11.14 24.19
N ALA A 53 41.18 -10.57 24.97
CA ALA A 53 40.35 -9.44 24.55
C ALA A 53 41.17 -8.18 24.21
N GLY A 54 42.28 -7.98 24.93
CA GLY A 54 43.23 -6.87 24.74
C GLY A 54 44.21 -7.05 23.57
N VAL A 55 44.18 -8.18 22.87
CA VAL A 55 45.00 -8.43 21.69
C VAL A 55 44.52 -7.55 20.51
N PRO A 56 45.42 -7.00 19.66
CA PRO A 56 45.01 -6.23 18.49
C PRO A 56 44.00 -6.96 17.61
N LEU A 57 42.98 -6.24 17.13
CA LEU A 57 41.86 -6.84 16.40
C LEU A 57 42.29 -7.73 15.24
N GLU A 58 43.31 -7.33 14.46
CA GLU A 58 43.81 -8.13 13.33
C GLU A 58 44.27 -9.53 13.75
N GLN A 59 44.93 -9.62 14.91
CA GLN A 59 45.35 -10.89 15.49
C GLN A 59 44.16 -11.68 16.06
N LYS A 60 43.17 -11.02 16.69
CA LYS A 60 41.91 -11.67 17.10
C LYS A 60 41.20 -12.28 15.90
N LEU A 61 41.18 -11.56 14.77
CA LEU A 61 40.58 -12.01 13.51
C LEU A 61 41.39 -13.15 12.86
N ALA A 62 42.69 -13.26 13.07
CA ALA A 62 43.51 -14.33 12.49
C ALA A 62 43.20 -15.76 13.01
N ALA A 63 42.35 -15.91 14.04
CA ALA A 63 41.94 -17.21 14.55
C ALA A 63 41.38 -18.13 13.44
N ASN A 64 41.95 -19.33 13.34
CA ASN A 64 41.60 -20.32 12.31
C ASN A 64 40.27 -21.04 12.60
N SER A 65 39.78 -21.83 11.64
CA SER A 65 38.52 -22.58 11.77
C SER A 65 38.47 -23.55 12.95
N SER A 66 39.61 -24.09 13.38
CA SER A 66 39.69 -25.03 14.52
C SER A 66 39.69 -24.35 15.89
N THR A 67 40.14 -23.09 15.96
CA THR A 67 40.19 -22.31 17.21
C THR A 67 38.88 -21.58 17.49
N ARG A 68 38.13 -21.22 16.44
CA ARG A 68 36.87 -20.46 16.56
C ARG A 68 35.80 -21.15 17.41
N PRO A 69 35.53 -22.48 17.30
CA PRO A 69 34.58 -23.14 18.18
C PRO A 69 34.93 -23.01 19.66
N PHE A 70 36.21 -23.12 20.01
CA PHE A 70 36.68 -22.91 21.37
C PHE A 70 36.47 -21.47 21.85
N ILE A 71 36.79 -20.47 21.03
CA ILE A 71 36.50 -19.05 21.35
C ILE A 71 34.99 -18.84 21.55
N THR A 72 34.15 -19.43 20.69
CA THR A 72 32.69 -19.38 20.86
C THR A 72 32.23 -20.04 22.14
N PHE A 73 32.77 -21.20 22.50
CA PHE A 73 32.51 -21.86 23.79
C PHE A 73 32.86 -20.95 24.97
N LEU A 74 34.03 -20.29 24.94
CA LEU A 74 34.43 -19.35 25.99
C LEU A 74 33.44 -18.18 26.10
N MET A 75 32.96 -17.63 24.97
CA MET A 75 31.97 -16.56 24.97
C MET A 75 30.60 -17.00 25.54
N VAL A 76 30.03 -18.11 25.05
CA VAL A 76 28.69 -18.57 25.47
C VAL A 76 28.66 -19.13 26.89
N SER A 77 29.83 -19.45 27.46
CA SER A 77 29.98 -19.85 28.84
C SER A 77 30.42 -18.72 29.78
N ARG A 78 30.36 -17.46 29.33
CA ARG A 78 30.75 -16.23 30.05
C ARG A 78 32.22 -16.18 30.50
N ARG A 79 33.10 -17.00 29.93
CA ARG A 79 34.54 -17.01 30.23
C ARG A 79 35.33 -15.96 29.44
N LEU A 80 34.74 -15.36 28.41
CA LEU A 80 35.42 -14.40 27.54
C LEU A 80 34.46 -13.32 27.02
N GLN A 81 34.80 -12.06 27.31
CA GLN A 81 34.20 -10.87 26.71
C GLN A 81 35.21 -10.25 25.72
N PRO A 82 35.05 -10.48 24.41
CA PRO A 82 36.10 -10.20 23.43
C PRO A 82 36.15 -8.74 22.93
N GLY A 83 35.17 -7.91 23.30
CA GLY A 83 34.97 -6.58 22.75
C GLY A 83 33.98 -6.57 21.58
N TYR A 84 33.13 -5.54 21.51
CA TYR A 84 32.26 -5.33 20.35
C TYR A 84 33.04 -5.20 19.03
N ASP A 85 34.28 -4.69 19.06
CA ASP A 85 35.18 -4.57 17.92
C ASP A 85 35.41 -5.91 17.19
N TYR A 86 35.55 -7.00 17.95
CA TYR A 86 35.63 -8.36 17.46
C TYR A 86 34.26 -8.89 17.02
N LEU A 87 33.24 -8.73 17.88
CA LEU A 87 31.90 -9.31 17.67
C LEU A 87 31.23 -8.80 16.38
N VAL A 88 31.37 -7.51 16.06
CA VAL A 88 30.78 -6.92 14.84
C VAL A 88 31.54 -7.31 13.56
N CYS A 89 32.82 -7.68 13.68
CA CYS A 89 33.69 -8.06 12.56
C CYS A 89 33.65 -9.55 12.22
N ARG A 90 32.98 -10.36 13.04
CA ARG A 90 32.93 -11.81 12.89
C ARG A 90 31.51 -12.34 12.78
N LYS A 91 31.32 -13.30 11.87
CA LYS A 91 30.09 -14.10 11.80
C LYS A 91 30.22 -15.25 12.79
N LEU A 92 29.31 -15.33 13.75
CA LEU A 92 29.29 -16.37 14.78
C LEU A 92 28.66 -17.68 14.25
N CYS A 93 29.26 -18.27 13.21
CA CYS A 93 28.70 -19.43 12.50
C CYS A 93 28.48 -20.67 13.40
N SER A 94 29.29 -20.84 14.45
CA SER A 94 29.16 -21.94 15.39
C SER A 94 28.25 -21.63 16.59
N LEU A 95 27.74 -20.39 16.74
CA LEU A 95 27.01 -19.97 17.94
C LEU A 95 25.92 -20.96 18.35
N TRP A 96 24.95 -21.22 17.47
CA TRP A 96 23.84 -22.15 17.74
C TRP A 96 24.30 -23.58 18.02
N HIS A 97 25.48 -23.97 17.52
CA HIS A 97 26.04 -25.29 17.81
C HIS A 97 26.71 -25.35 19.20
N GLU A 98 27.30 -24.24 19.65
CA GLU A 98 27.95 -24.15 20.96
C GLU A 98 26.98 -23.73 22.08
N LEU A 99 25.76 -23.32 21.73
CA LEU A 99 24.81 -22.75 22.68
C LEU A 99 24.21 -23.78 23.65
N THR A 100 24.06 -25.04 23.26
CA THR A 100 23.40 -26.06 24.09
C THR A 100 24.13 -26.29 25.40
N ASP A 101 23.36 -26.31 26.50
CA ASP A 101 23.79 -26.36 27.89
C ASP A 101 24.64 -25.17 28.33
N SER A 102 24.60 -24.05 27.58
CA SER A 102 25.31 -22.82 27.94
C SER A 102 24.44 -21.88 28.77
N CYS A 103 25.08 -20.97 29.51
CA CYS A 103 24.37 -19.98 30.31
C CYS A 103 23.58 -18.94 29.49
N LEU A 104 23.76 -18.90 28.16
CA LEU A 104 23.02 -17.99 27.28
C LEU A 104 21.82 -18.67 26.60
N GLU A 105 21.69 -19.99 26.69
CA GLU A 105 20.61 -20.75 26.03
C GLU A 105 19.23 -20.31 26.50
N PRO A 106 18.93 -20.22 27.81
CA PRO A 106 17.59 -19.85 28.27
C PRO A 106 17.17 -18.45 27.81
N ASP A 107 18.12 -17.51 27.78
CA ASP A 107 17.90 -16.14 27.33
C ASP A 107 17.60 -16.08 25.82
N LEU A 108 18.39 -16.79 25.00
CA LEU A 108 18.19 -16.83 23.56
C LEU A 108 16.91 -17.59 23.17
N ASP A 109 16.56 -18.65 23.89
CA ASP A 109 15.31 -19.38 23.68
C ASP A 109 14.10 -18.53 24.04
N ARG A 110 14.15 -17.79 25.17
CA ARG A 110 13.12 -16.81 25.54
C ARG A 110 12.95 -15.75 24.46
N PHE A 111 14.06 -15.23 23.93
CA PHE A 111 14.03 -14.25 22.84
C PHE A 111 13.42 -14.83 21.54
N ILE A 112 13.81 -16.04 21.16
CA ILE A 112 13.29 -16.71 19.96
C ILE A 112 11.79 -16.97 20.11
N ALA A 113 11.35 -17.51 21.25
CA ALA A 113 9.94 -17.75 21.53
C ALA A 113 9.10 -16.47 21.37
N ALA A 114 9.53 -15.37 21.98
CA ALA A 114 8.86 -14.08 21.83
C ALA A 114 8.86 -13.57 20.37
N ALA A 115 9.94 -13.79 19.62
CA ALA A 115 9.96 -13.46 18.20
C ALA A 115 8.95 -14.28 17.39
N LEU A 116 8.81 -15.58 17.68
CA LEU A 116 7.82 -16.44 17.03
C LEU A 116 6.39 -16.01 17.35
N GLU A 117 6.10 -15.65 18.61
CA GLU A 117 4.80 -15.12 19.03
C GLU A 117 4.42 -13.82 18.29
N LEU A 118 5.42 -12.99 17.97
CA LEU A 118 5.23 -11.78 17.15
C LEU A 118 5.07 -12.09 15.64
N GLY A 119 5.19 -13.34 15.23
CA GLY A 119 5.01 -13.81 13.85
C GLY A 119 6.30 -13.89 13.02
N PHE A 120 7.48 -13.72 13.62
CA PHE A 120 8.74 -13.92 12.89
C PHE A 120 8.93 -15.41 12.58
N THR A 121 9.52 -15.72 11.41
CA THR A 121 9.91 -17.12 11.12
C THR A 121 11.08 -17.57 11.98
N GLN A 122 11.18 -18.87 12.27
CA GLN A 122 12.31 -19.46 13.02
C GLN A 122 13.67 -19.01 12.46
N ARG A 123 13.83 -19.04 11.13
CA ARG A 123 15.06 -18.63 10.46
C ARG A 123 15.42 -17.16 10.74
N VAL A 124 14.44 -16.27 10.75
CA VAL A 124 14.65 -14.84 11.01
C VAL A 124 14.91 -14.61 12.51
N ALA A 125 14.16 -15.26 13.40
CA ALA A 125 14.36 -15.19 14.84
C ALA A 125 15.79 -15.62 15.23
N SER A 126 16.27 -16.77 14.74
CA SER A 126 17.65 -17.22 14.97
C SER A 126 18.70 -16.31 14.30
N ALA A 127 18.39 -15.70 13.17
CA ALA A 127 19.28 -14.70 12.58
C ALA A 127 19.42 -13.47 13.49
N ILE A 128 18.31 -12.94 14.02
CA ILE A 128 18.31 -11.80 14.95
C ILE A 128 19.01 -12.16 16.26
N GLY A 129 18.68 -13.32 16.84
CA GLY A 129 19.27 -13.79 18.09
C GLY A 129 20.80 -13.87 18.02
N SER A 130 21.35 -14.43 16.94
CA SER A 130 22.81 -14.50 16.76
C SER A 130 23.45 -13.17 16.37
N GLN A 131 22.73 -12.32 15.64
CA GLN A 131 23.29 -11.08 15.15
C GLN A 131 23.29 -9.96 16.18
N ILE A 132 22.35 -9.96 17.11
CA ILE A 132 22.17 -8.86 18.05
C ILE A 132 22.23 -9.39 19.48
N ILE A 133 21.25 -10.21 19.86
CA ILE A 133 21.04 -10.59 21.26
C ILE A 133 22.24 -11.32 21.85
N ALA A 134 22.76 -12.35 21.17
CA ALA A 134 23.93 -13.07 21.63
C ALA A 134 25.13 -12.16 21.82
N ARG A 135 25.31 -11.15 20.97
CA ARG A 135 26.43 -10.19 21.10
C ARG A 135 26.25 -9.28 22.31
N LEU A 136 25.03 -8.83 22.57
CA LEU A 136 24.70 -8.06 23.76
C LEU A 136 24.95 -8.89 25.02
N LEU A 137 24.43 -10.11 25.08
CA LEU A 137 24.60 -11.01 26.23
C LEU A 137 26.07 -11.39 26.47
N ILE A 138 26.83 -11.67 25.40
CA ILE A 138 28.26 -12.00 25.51
C ILE A 138 29.04 -10.82 26.09
N GLU A 139 28.88 -9.63 25.51
CA GLU A 139 29.72 -8.48 25.89
C GLU A 139 29.33 -7.91 27.26
N THR A 140 28.03 -7.78 27.53
CA THR A 140 27.56 -7.26 28.82
C THR A 140 27.78 -8.25 29.97
N GLY A 141 27.82 -9.55 29.68
CA GLY A 141 27.83 -10.60 30.69
C GLY A 141 26.57 -10.67 31.56
N ARG A 142 25.52 -9.91 31.21
CA ARG A 142 24.25 -9.80 31.92
C ARG A 142 23.17 -10.69 31.29
N PRO A 143 22.19 -11.17 32.07
CA PRO A 143 21.04 -11.89 31.51
C PRO A 143 20.17 -10.98 30.63
N LEU A 144 19.31 -11.57 29.81
CA LEU A 144 18.47 -10.84 28.84
C LEU A 144 17.59 -9.77 29.49
N ILE A 145 17.10 -10.05 30.70
CA ILE A 145 16.20 -9.16 31.46
C ILE A 145 16.87 -7.86 31.94
N ASP A 146 18.19 -7.85 32.02
CA ASP A 146 18.97 -6.72 32.55
C ASP A 146 19.56 -5.85 31.43
N LEU A 147 19.27 -6.16 30.16
CA LEU A 147 19.67 -5.34 29.03
C LEU A 147 18.88 -4.02 29.00
N ASN A 148 19.56 -2.94 28.64
CA ASN A 148 18.97 -1.61 28.57
C ASN A 148 19.24 -0.92 27.22
N GLU A 149 18.82 0.34 27.11
CA GLU A 149 18.98 1.14 25.90
C GLU A 149 20.45 1.42 25.59
N ASP A 150 21.29 1.64 26.60
CA ASP A 150 22.71 1.96 26.44
C ASP A 150 23.48 0.79 25.80
N ASP A 151 23.15 -0.45 26.19
CA ASP A 151 23.73 -1.66 25.60
C ASP A 151 23.49 -1.73 24.08
N VAL A 152 22.27 -1.36 23.66
CA VAL A 152 21.90 -1.32 22.26
C VAL A 152 22.66 -0.22 21.52
N GLN A 153 22.80 0.95 22.13
CA GLN A 153 23.55 2.06 21.55
C GLN A 153 25.04 1.75 21.42
N GLU A 154 25.64 1.06 22.38
CA GLU A 154 27.06 0.69 22.32
C GLU A 154 27.35 -0.28 21.17
N LEU A 155 26.50 -1.28 20.96
CA LEU A 155 26.62 -2.18 19.81
C LEU A 155 26.41 -1.44 18.46
N LEU A 156 25.46 -0.50 18.41
CA LEU A 156 25.26 0.35 17.22
C LEU A 156 26.47 1.25 16.94
N HIS A 157 27.08 1.82 17.98
CA HIS A 157 28.29 2.62 17.87
C HIS A 157 29.46 1.79 17.33
N ALA A 158 29.66 0.57 17.82
CA ALA A 158 30.66 -0.34 17.30
C ALA A 158 30.41 -0.72 15.83
N CYS A 159 29.14 -0.84 15.41
CA CYS A 159 28.78 -1.04 14.01
C CYS A 159 29.15 0.16 13.13
N ALA A 160 28.98 1.38 13.63
CA ALA A 160 29.35 2.62 12.93
C ALA A 160 30.88 2.73 12.76
N ILE A 161 31.66 2.51 13.82
CA ILE A 161 33.14 2.46 13.76
C ILE A 161 33.62 1.44 12.72
N ARG A 162 33.00 0.26 12.68
CA ARG A 162 33.30 -0.76 11.67
C ARG A 162 32.98 -0.27 10.25
N GLU A 163 31.85 0.39 10.05
CA GLU A 163 31.43 0.94 8.76
C GLU A 163 32.44 1.99 8.27
N GLU A 164 32.87 2.90 9.13
CA GLU A 164 33.91 3.91 8.85
C GLU A 164 35.24 3.26 8.48
N ARG A 165 35.73 2.31 9.29
CA ARG A 165 37.03 1.65 9.05
C ARG A 165 37.07 0.81 7.77
N THR A 166 35.97 0.14 7.42
CA THR A 166 35.95 -0.85 6.33
C THR A 166 35.33 -0.34 5.02
N GLY A 167 34.64 0.80 5.06
CA GLY A 167 33.81 1.30 3.96
C GLY A 167 32.61 0.38 3.61
N ARG A 168 32.39 -0.70 4.38
CA ARG A 168 31.33 -1.69 4.12
C ARG A 168 30.12 -1.43 5.00
N GLY A 169 29.03 -0.99 4.38
CA GLY A 169 27.78 -0.66 5.05
C GLY A 169 27.27 -1.71 6.03
N ALA A 170 26.87 -1.29 7.23
CA ALA A 170 26.29 -2.15 8.28
C ALA A 170 24.76 -2.21 8.22
N LYS A 171 24.17 -2.05 7.02
CA LYS A 171 22.70 -1.99 6.82
C LYS A 171 21.96 -3.21 7.41
N HIS A 172 22.56 -4.40 7.34
CA HIS A 172 21.98 -5.61 7.92
C HIS A 172 21.86 -5.51 9.45
N TYR A 173 22.89 -5.00 10.15
CA TYR A 173 22.82 -4.76 11.59
C TYR A 173 21.74 -3.76 11.95
N ARG A 174 21.61 -2.65 11.21
CA ARG A 174 20.57 -1.64 11.46
C ARG A 174 19.16 -2.21 11.33
N SER A 175 18.91 -2.98 10.27
CA SER A 175 17.60 -3.63 10.06
C SER A 175 17.30 -4.67 11.14
N THR A 176 18.27 -5.52 11.46
CA THR A 176 18.12 -6.57 12.47
C THR A 176 17.98 -5.99 13.88
N MET A 177 18.71 -4.92 14.19
CA MET A 177 18.63 -4.20 15.47
C MET A 177 17.23 -3.62 15.69
N HIS A 178 16.66 -2.99 14.68
CA HIS A 178 15.30 -2.46 14.76
C HIS A 178 14.24 -3.55 15.03
N SER A 179 14.46 -4.79 14.56
CA SER A 179 13.61 -5.93 14.93
C SER A 179 13.89 -6.44 16.35
N ALA A 180 15.17 -6.54 16.74
CA ALA A 180 15.57 -6.97 18.07
C ALA A 180 14.99 -6.06 19.16
N ARG A 181 15.11 -4.74 19.00
CA ARG A 181 14.53 -3.74 19.89
C ARG A 181 13.02 -3.89 20.03
N GLN A 182 12.32 -4.20 18.93
CA GLN A 182 10.88 -4.40 18.99
C GLN A 182 10.52 -5.63 19.85
N ILE A 183 11.25 -6.73 19.66
CA ILE A 183 11.03 -7.96 20.43
C ILE A 183 11.34 -7.70 21.92
N LEU A 184 12.44 -7.01 22.23
CA LEU A 184 12.80 -6.61 23.60
C LEU A 184 11.76 -5.68 24.25
N PHE A 185 11.18 -4.77 23.47
CA PHE A 185 10.08 -3.92 23.92
C PHE A 185 8.87 -4.76 24.33
N HIS A 186 8.40 -5.68 23.47
CA HIS A 186 7.26 -6.54 23.80
C HIS A 186 7.53 -7.53 24.94
N LEU A 187 8.79 -7.94 25.13
CA LEU A 187 9.24 -8.72 26.28
C LEU A 187 9.24 -7.92 27.61
N GLY A 188 9.06 -6.61 27.57
CA GLY A 188 9.10 -5.75 28.76
C GLY A 188 10.52 -5.39 29.22
N ILE A 189 11.54 -5.64 28.40
CA ILE A 189 12.95 -5.37 28.73
C ILE A 189 13.31 -3.93 28.39
N LEU A 190 12.85 -3.44 27.24
CA LEU A 190 12.96 -2.03 26.88
C LEU A 190 11.63 -1.32 27.13
N ASP A 191 11.69 -0.13 27.71
CA ASP A 191 10.50 0.70 27.97
C ASP A 191 10.03 1.45 26.74
N THR A 192 10.93 1.72 25.79
CA THR A 192 10.65 2.47 24.58
C THR A 192 10.63 1.57 23.36
N GLU A 193 9.66 1.83 22.47
CA GLU A 193 9.60 1.20 21.16
C GLU A 193 10.87 1.43 20.32
N ALA A 194 11.07 0.58 19.31
CA ALA A 194 12.15 0.78 18.37
C ALA A 194 11.91 2.09 17.59
N PRO A 195 12.89 3.02 17.54
CA PRO A 195 12.75 4.24 16.76
C PRO A 195 12.60 3.87 15.28
N PRO A 196 11.98 4.75 14.47
CA PRO A 196 11.87 4.52 13.03
C PRO A 196 13.25 4.30 12.41
N SER A 197 13.34 3.39 11.43
CA SER A 197 14.62 3.01 10.79
C SER A 197 15.34 4.16 10.07
N ILE A 198 14.69 5.31 9.89
CA ILE A 198 15.25 6.53 9.31
C ILE A 198 14.99 7.67 10.29
N THR A 199 16.05 8.26 10.82
CA THR A 199 15.96 9.52 11.58
C THR A 199 15.53 10.63 10.61
N PRO A 200 14.43 11.35 10.89
CA PRO A 200 14.06 12.50 10.09
C PRO A 200 15.16 13.57 10.17
N LEU A 201 15.45 14.23 9.04
CA LEU A 201 16.31 15.41 9.03
C LEU A 201 15.72 16.51 9.93
N THR A 202 16.58 17.22 10.65
CA THR A 202 16.19 18.38 11.44
C THR A 202 15.66 19.50 10.54
N LEU A 203 14.97 20.50 11.10
CA LEU A 203 14.53 21.64 10.29
C LEU A 203 15.71 22.42 9.71
N ASP A 204 16.80 22.55 10.46
CA ASP A 204 18.07 23.13 10.00
C ASP A 204 18.66 22.36 8.82
N ASP A 205 18.80 21.04 8.93
CA ASP A 205 19.30 20.19 7.83
C ASP A 205 18.46 20.35 6.57
N ARG A 206 17.14 20.50 6.73
CA ARG A 206 16.21 20.67 5.61
C ARG A 206 16.28 22.04 4.97
N MET A 207 16.76 23.05 5.71
CA MET A 207 17.00 24.40 5.24
C MET A 207 18.48 24.65 4.91
N ALA A 208 19.31 23.61 4.83
CA ALA A 208 20.75 23.76 4.55
C ALA A 208 21.01 24.54 3.24
N ASP A 209 20.20 24.29 2.21
CA ASP A 209 20.34 24.95 0.90
C ASP A 209 19.69 26.35 0.81
N VAL A 210 19.12 26.87 1.91
CA VAL A 210 18.61 28.25 1.98
C VAL A 210 19.78 29.19 2.24
N PRO A 211 19.81 30.43 1.66
CA PRO A 211 20.84 31.41 1.95
C PRO A 211 21.06 31.56 3.46
N ALA A 212 22.33 31.57 3.88
CA ALA A 212 22.69 31.49 5.29
C ALA A 212 22.06 32.61 6.13
N ALA A 213 21.95 33.82 5.55
CA ALA A 213 21.32 34.97 6.19
C ALA A 213 19.81 34.79 6.41
N LEU A 214 19.11 34.08 5.52
CA LEU A 214 17.66 33.87 5.63
C LEU A 214 17.27 32.61 6.42
N ARG A 215 18.19 31.64 6.54
CA ARG A 215 17.92 30.34 7.19
C ARG A 215 17.30 30.45 8.58
N PRO A 216 17.76 31.34 9.50
CA PRO A 216 17.16 31.47 10.83
C PRO A 216 15.67 31.78 10.77
N SER A 217 15.22 32.68 9.90
CA SER A 217 13.81 33.08 9.78
C SER A 217 12.93 31.94 9.24
N PHE A 218 13.45 31.16 8.28
CA PHE A 218 12.74 29.97 7.78
C PHE A 218 12.57 28.90 8.88
N VAL A 219 13.64 28.61 9.63
CA VAL A 219 13.62 27.63 10.72
C VAL A 219 12.73 28.11 11.86
N ALA A 220 12.84 29.38 12.27
CA ALA A 220 12.00 30.00 13.29
C ALA A 220 10.52 29.89 12.93
N TYR A 221 10.15 30.18 11.67
CA TYR A 221 8.76 30.09 11.23
C TYR A 221 8.23 28.65 11.28
N LEU A 222 9.04 27.70 10.82
CA LEU A 222 8.69 26.28 10.87
C LEU A 222 8.55 25.78 12.33
N ASN A 223 9.40 26.26 13.25
CA ASN A 223 9.29 25.99 14.68
C ASN A 223 7.99 26.56 15.25
N SER A 224 7.65 27.82 14.96
CA SER A 224 6.36 28.41 15.38
C SER A 224 5.17 27.60 14.87
N LYS A 225 5.24 27.04 13.66
CA LYS A 225 4.17 26.19 13.12
C LYS A 225 4.02 24.86 13.84
N GLN A 226 5.03 24.34 14.53
CA GLN A 226 4.90 23.11 15.33
C GLN A 226 3.86 23.25 16.46
N ALA A 227 3.62 24.46 16.97
CA ALA A 227 2.61 24.71 18.00
C ALA A 227 1.15 24.53 17.52
N THR A 228 0.90 24.66 16.21
CA THR A 228 -0.46 24.70 15.65
C THR A 228 -0.72 23.63 14.59
N CYS A 229 0.34 23.00 14.09
CA CYS A 229 0.27 22.07 12.98
C CYS A 229 0.88 20.72 13.36
N VAL A 230 0.22 19.64 12.94
CA VAL A 230 0.78 18.29 13.08
C VAL A 230 2.12 18.15 12.33
N PRO A 231 3.04 17.28 12.79
CA PRO A 231 4.40 17.16 12.23
C PRO A 231 4.44 16.96 10.70
N LYS A 232 3.48 16.21 10.15
CA LYS A 232 3.37 15.99 8.70
C LYS A 232 3.09 17.28 7.91
N THR A 233 2.31 18.19 8.49
CA THR A 233 1.99 19.49 7.87
C THR A 233 3.23 20.39 7.87
N VAL A 234 3.92 20.49 9.02
CA VAL A 234 5.19 21.23 9.13
C VAL A 234 6.23 20.65 8.17
N SER A 235 6.33 19.33 8.08
CA SER A 235 7.22 18.68 7.14
C SER A 235 6.88 19.01 5.69
N GLY A 236 5.59 19.02 5.32
CA GLY A 236 5.18 19.46 3.98
C GLY A 236 5.49 20.93 3.72
N LEU A 237 5.37 21.79 4.73
CA LEU A 237 5.69 23.21 4.64
C LEU A 237 7.20 23.42 4.43
N ALA A 238 8.03 22.77 5.24
CA ALA A 238 9.48 22.78 5.11
C ALA A 238 9.95 22.36 3.72
N THR A 239 9.41 21.29 3.12
CA THR A 239 9.79 20.91 1.74
C THR A 239 9.51 22.02 0.71
N ARG A 240 8.42 22.76 0.88
CA ARG A 240 8.01 23.82 -0.06
C ARG A 240 8.80 25.10 0.17
N LEU A 241 9.06 25.46 1.42
CA LEU A 241 9.89 26.60 1.76
C LEU A 241 11.36 26.37 1.42
N ALA A 242 11.91 25.18 1.66
CA ALA A 242 13.26 24.82 1.22
C ALA A 242 13.43 24.96 -0.29
N HIS A 243 12.39 24.63 -1.07
CA HIS A 243 12.43 24.85 -2.52
C HIS A 243 12.48 26.33 -2.90
N PHE A 244 11.75 27.19 -2.18
CA PHE A 244 11.82 28.63 -2.38
C PHE A 244 13.18 29.19 -1.95
N GLY A 245 13.73 28.76 -0.81
CA GLY A 245 15.05 29.17 -0.37
C GLY A 245 16.16 28.72 -1.34
N ARG A 246 16.12 27.48 -1.85
CA ARG A 246 17.02 27.03 -2.94
C ARG A 246 16.92 27.91 -4.18
N TYR A 247 15.71 28.33 -4.53
CA TYR A 247 15.50 29.22 -5.66
C TYR A 247 16.14 30.59 -5.41
N LEU A 248 15.98 31.16 -4.20
CA LEU A 248 16.63 32.41 -3.82
C LEU A 248 18.16 32.30 -3.85
N ALA A 249 18.73 31.20 -3.35
CA ALA A 249 20.18 30.96 -3.39
C ALA A 249 20.78 30.99 -4.81
N VAL A 250 19.97 30.74 -5.84
CA VAL A 250 20.41 30.80 -7.25
C VAL A 250 20.23 32.20 -7.85
N ILE A 251 19.16 32.90 -7.52
CA ILE A 251 18.80 34.19 -8.16
C ILE A 251 19.41 35.39 -7.44
N ASP A 252 19.56 35.31 -6.13
CA ASP A 252 20.15 36.36 -5.30
C ASP A 252 20.89 35.72 -4.10
N PRO A 253 22.09 35.16 -4.30
CA PRO A 253 22.84 34.50 -3.24
C PRO A 253 23.24 35.45 -2.10
N ASP A 254 23.36 36.75 -2.41
CA ASP A 254 23.79 37.80 -1.49
C ASP A 254 22.60 38.44 -0.73
N ILE A 255 21.40 37.86 -0.82
CA ILE A 255 20.24 38.37 -0.08
C ILE A 255 20.44 38.22 1.43
N GLU A 256 20.49 39.35 2.14
CA GLU A 256 20.75 39.37 3.58
C GLU A 256 19.48 39.31 4.43
N SER A 257 18.32 39.69 3.89
CA SER A 257 17.07 39.81 4.65
C SER A 257 15.84 39.53 3.79
N LEU A 258 14.78 38.99 4.42
CA LEU A 258 13.46 38.82 3.78
C LEU A 258 12.83 40.18 3.41
N SER A 259 13.23 41.27 4.08
CA SER A 259 12.75 42.63 3.82
C SER A 259 13.20 43.15 2.44
N ALA A 260 14.31 42.62 1.92
CA ALA A 260 14.85 42.94 0.60
C ALA A 260 14.15 42.19 -0.54
N LEU A 261 13.16 41.32 -0.25
CA LEU A 261 12.44 40.59 -1.27
C LEU A 261 11.63 41.53 -2.18
N ASP A 262 12.11 41.76 -3.39
CA ASP A 262 11.33 42.39 -4.44
C ASP A 262 10.42 41.40 -5.20
N ARG A 263 9.23 41.88 -5.60
CA ARG A 263 8.24 41.07 -6.32
C ARG A 263 8.70 40.71 -7.73
N ARG A 264 9.23 41.67 -8.50
CA ARG A 264 9.63 41.45 -9.90
C ARG A 264 10.93 40.65 -10.00
N ARG A 265 11.86 40.86 -9.08
CA ARG A 265 13.14 40.15 -9.05
C ARG A 265 13.01 38.72 -8.52
N HIS A 266 12.27 38.51 -7.44
CA HIS A 266 12.28 37.22 -6.73
C HIS A 266 10.98 36.41 -6.89
N ILE A 267 9.82 37.06 -6.84
CA ILE A 267 8.54 36.35 -6.67
C ILE A 267 7.91 35.94 -8.01
N GLU A 268 7.81 36.87 -8.97
CA GLU A 268 7.26 36.58 -10.31
C GLU A 268 8.12 35.54 -11.07
N PRO A 269 9.47 35.63 -11.06
CA PRO A 269 10.34 34.60 -11.58
C PRO A 269 10.22 33.25 -10.85
N PHE A 270 10.04 33.26 -9.52
CA PHE A 270 9.79 32.02 -8.76
C PHE A 270 8.52 31.33 -9.23
N ILE A 271 7.40 32.06 -9.30
CA ILE A 271 6.09 31.52 -9.74
C ILE A 271 6.20 30.96 -11.17
N THR A 272 6.95 31.64 -12.03
CA THR A 272 7.21 31.22 -13.41
C THR A 272 8.04 29.93 -13.46
N SER A 273 9.11 29.81 -12.66
CA SER A 273 9.95 28.60 -12.62
C SER A 273 9.18 27.34 -12.21
N LEU A 274 8.06 27.47 -11.49
CA LEU A 274 7.18 26.35 -11.15
C LEU A 274 6.51 25.69 -12.36
N THR A 275 6.50 26.30 -13.55
CA THR A 275 5.95 25.66 -14.77
C THR A 275 6.86 24.58 -15.35
N THR A 276 8.16 24.69 -15.12
CA THR A 276 9.18 23.76 -15.63
C THR A 276 9.81 22.91 -14.52
N THR A 277 9.48 23.17 -13.25
CA THR A 277 9.98 22.40 -12.10
C THR A 277 9.57 20.93 -12.20
N VAL A 278 10.53 20.05 -11.94
CA VAL A 278 10.32 18.59 -11.89
C VAL A 278 10.30 18.07 -10.46
N ASN A 279 9.55 16.99 -10.24
CA ASN A 279 9.57 16.25 -8.98
C ASN A 279 10.86 15.43 -8.88
N SER A 280 11.64 15.65 -7.82
CA SER A 280 12.93 14.97 -7.61
C SER A 280 12.85 13.46 -7.48
N VAL A 281 11.68 12.89 -7.16
CA VAL A 281 11.47 11.45 -7.02
C VAL A 281 11.05 10.81 -8.34
N THR A 282 10.16 11.47 -9.10
CA THR A 282 9.56 10.89 -10.31
C THR A 282 10.17 11.40 -11.61
N GLY A 283 10.97 12.48 -11.57
CA GLY A 283 11.51 13.16 -12.75
C GLY A 283 10.47 13.90 -13.61
N ALA A 284 9.18 13.70 -13.32
CA ALA A 284 8.08 14.31 -14.07
C ALA A 284 7.81 15.77 -13.62
N PRO A 285 7.20 16.61 -14.48
CA PRO A 285 6.76 17.95 -14.11
C PRO A 285 5.83 17.95 -12.88
N ILE A 286 5.97 18.94 -12.02
CA ILE A 286 5.10 19.06 -10.85
C ILE A 286 3.65 19.36 -11.27
N THR A 287 2.69 18.74 -10.57
CA THR A 287 1.26 18.93 -10.84
C THR A 287 0.81 20.37 -10.53
N VAL A 288 -0.27 20.84 -11.17
CA VAL A 288 -0.90 22.14 -10.86
C VAL A 288 -1.22 22.27 -9.36
N ALA A 289 -1.72 21.20 -8.74
CA ALA A 289 -1.98 21.18 -7.30
C ALA A 289 -0.70 21.37 -6.45
N ASP A 290 0.44 20.85 -6.89
CA ASP A 290 1.71 21.07 -6.19
C ASP A 290 2.24 22.49 -6.37
N ARG A 291 2.09 23.07 -7.58
CA ARG A 291 2.37 24.49 -7.85
C ARG A 291 1.57 25.40 -6.92
N ILE A 292 0.25 25.19 -6.83
CA ILE A 292 -0.65 25.91 -5.93
C ILE A 292 -0.14 25.83 -4.49
N ARG A 293 0.20 24.63 -4.00
CA ARG A 293 0.67 24.46 -2.62
C ARG A 293 2.01 25.14 -2.35
N ARG A 294 2.92 25.19 -3.33
CA ARG A 294 4.22 25.91 -3.19
C ARG A 294 4.02 27.41 -3.10
N VAL A 295 3.22 27.99 -4.00
CA VAL A 295 2.88 29.42 -3.97
C VAL A 295 2.16 29.77 -2.67
N HIS A 296 1.20 28.95 -2.22
CA HIS A 296 0.53 29.15 -0.93
C HIS A 296 1.48 29.06 0.27
N ALA A 297 2.40 28.10 0.29
CA ALA A 297 3.35 27.95 1.39
C ALA A 297 4.21 29.21 1.57
N VAL A 298 4.75 29.74 0.47
CA VAL A 298 5.55 30.97 0.48
C VAL A 298 4.67 32.19 0.79
N GLY A 299 3.50 32.29 0.16
CA GLY A 299 2.59 33.41 0.36
C GLY A 299 2.10 33.52 1.81
N ASN A 300 1.75 32.39 2.43
CA ASN A 300 1.34 32.37 3.84
C ASN A 300 2.52 32.68 4.76
N PHE A 301 3.69 32.08 4.51
CA PHE A 301 4.90 32.37 5.28
C PHE A 301 5.20 33.87 5.33
N LEU A 302 5.31 34.50 4.16
CA LEU A 302 5.64 35.93 4.07
C LEU A 302 4.53 36.81 4.65
N ALA A 303 3.25 36.47 4.42
CA ALA A 303 2.14 37.26 4.96
C ALA A 303 2.05 37.17 6.49
N GLU A 304 2.27 35.99 7.06
CA GLU A 304 2.18 35.78 8.51
C GLU A 304 3.34 36.43 9.26
N ILE A 305 4.59 36.35 8.77
CA ILE A 305 5.71 37.04 9.44
C ILE A 305 5.57 38.57 9.37
N THR A 306 4.99 39.10 8.29
CA THR A 306 4.64 40.53 8.19
C THR A 306 3.55 40.89 9.20
N GLU A 307 2.49 40.09 9.31
CA GLU A 307 1.40 40.31 10.27
C GLU A 307 1.89 40.21 11.73
N TRP A 308 2.82 39.30 12.00
CA TRP A 308 3.44 39.13 13.33
C TRP A 308 4.50 40.19 13.64
N GLY A 309 4.83 41.08 12.69
CA GLY A 309 5.76 42.19 12.87
C GLY A 309 7.21 41.75 13.05
N TRP A 310 7.66 40.70 12.34
CA TRP A 310 9.08 40.31 12.37
C TRP A 310 9.95 41.40 11.73
N ASP A 311 11.09 41.69 12.35
CA ASP A 311 12.00 42.79 11.93
C ASP A 311 12.51 42.63 10.49
N ASP A 312 12.68 41.39 10.04
CA ASP A 312 13.16 41.07 8.70
C ASP A 312 12.03 40.83 7.70
N ALA A 313 10.75 40.97 8.07
CA ALA A 313 9.63 40.69 7.17
C ALA A 313 9.58 41.65 5.97
N PRO A 314 9.04 41.22 4.81
CA PRO A 314 8.76 42.12 3.70
C PRO A 314 7.84 43.28 4.13
N PRO A 315 8.10 44.53 3.66
CA PRO A 315 7.33 45.72 4.06
C PRO A 315 5.91 45.74 3.50
N ARG A 316 5.59 44.83 2.56
CA ARG A 316 4.27 44.69 1.94
C ARG A 316 4.04 43.27 1.49
N ARG A 317 2.76 42.94 1.25
CA ARG A 317 2.37 41.67 0.65
C ARG A 317 2.98 41.49 -0.75
N LEU A 318 3.64 40.36 -0.96
CA LEU A 318 4.33 40.04 -2.22
C LEU A 318 3.60 38.99 -3.09
N ILE A 319 2.74 38.15 -2.51
CA ILE A 319 1.99 37.10 -3.22
C ILE A 319 0.48 37.30 -3.04
N PHE A 320 -0.27 37.27 -4.13
CA PHE A 320 -1.71 37.49 -4.18
C PHE A 320 -2.48 36.25 -4.63
N ARG A 321 -3.80 36.26 -4.40
CA ARG A 321 -4.68 35.16 -4.83
C ARG A 321 -4.64 34.94 -6.35
N ALA A 322 -4.43 36.01 -7.13
CA ALA A 322 -4.33 35.95 -8.59
C ALA A 322 -3.06 35.20 -9.08
N ASP A 323 -2.04 35.05 -8.23
CA ASP A 323 -0.81 34.32 -8.56
C ASP A 323 -1.02 32.78 -8.54
N LEU A 324 -2.16 32.31 -8.02
CA LEU A 324 -2.49 30.90 -7.94
C LEU A 324 -3.09 30.42 -9.27
N PRO A 325 -2.55 29.36 -9.90
CA PRO A 325 -3.15 28.80 -11.10
C PRO A 325 -4.54 28.23 -10.77
N ARG A 326 -5.45 28.26 -11.76
CA ARG A 326 -6.82 27.76 -11.56
C ARG A 326 -6.79 26.27 -11.23
N PRO A 327 -7.43 25.83 -10.13
CA PRO A 327 -7.52 24.42 -9.80
C PRO A 327 -8.36 23.68 -10.85
N GLN A 328 -7.87 22.53 -11.29
CA GLN A 328 -8.64 21.61 -12.11
C GLN A 328 -9.41 20.65 -11.19
N TYR A 329 -10.73 20.59 -11.35
CA TYR A 329 -11.58 19.66 -10.61
C TYR A 329 -11.90 18.46 -11.50
N PHE A 330 -11.37 17.29 -11.12
CA PHE A 330 -11.69 16.03 -11.78
C PHE A 330 -12.82 15.32 -11.02
N LEU A 331 -13.65 14.57 -11.76
CA LEU A 331 -14.60 13.63 -11.16
C LEU A 331 -13.87 12.59 -10.28
N PRO A 332 -14.52 12.07 -9.22
CA PRO A 332 -13.92 11.01 -8.41
C PRO A 332 -13.56 9.80 -9.27
N ARG A 333 -12.36 9.26 -9.07
CA ARG A 333 -11.90 8.04 -9.74
C ARG A 333 -12.37 6.81 -8.98
N TYR A 334 -13.68 6.57 -8.93
CA TYR A 334 -14.21 5.32 -8.38
C TYR A 334 -13.89 4.13 -9.30
N LEU A 335 -13.94 2.91 -8.77
CA LEU A 335 -13.78 1.69 -9.57
C LEU A 335 -15.15 1.24 -10.12
N PRO A 336 -15.26 0.95 -11.42
CA PRO A 336 -16.42 0.25 -11.96
C PRO A 336 -16.64 -1.09 -11.24
N ILE A 337 -17.88 -1.56 -11.18
CA ILE A 337 -18.26 -2.73 -10.38
C ILE A 337 -17.45 -4.00 -10.74
N ASP A 338 -17.18 -4.23 -12.03
CA ASP A 338 -16.40 -5.39 -12.47
C ASP A 338 -14.93 -5.30 -12.07
N ALA A 339 -14.36 -4.08 -12.10
CA ALA A 339 -12.99 -3.85 -11.64
C ALA A 339 -12.88 -4.00 -10.12
N ASP A 340 -13.86 -3.50 -9.37
CA ASP A 340 -13.94 -3.66 -7.92
C ASP A 340 -14.08 -5.13 -7.50
N ARG A 341 -14.91 -5.92 -8.21
CA ARG A 341 -15.04 -7.37 -8.00
C ARG A 341 -13.74 -8.13 -8.26
N LYS A 342 -13.06 -7.84 -9.38
CA LYS A 342 -11.75 -8.46 -9.70
C LYS A 342 -10.72 -8.15 -8.62
N LEU A 343 -10.67 -6.89 -8.17
CA LEU A 343 -9.77 -6.48 -7.09
C LEU A 343 -10.10 -7.21 -5.78
N ALA A 344 -11.38 -7.29 -5.41
CA ALA A 344 -11.81 -7.99 -4.20
C ALA A 344 -11.41 -9.47 -4.23
N GLY A 345 -11.60 -10.16 -5.37
CA GLY A 345 -11.14 -11.54 -5.55
C GLY A 345 -9.62 -11.68 -5.37
N ALA A 346 -8.83 -10.83 -6.03
CA ALA A 346 -7.37 -10.84 -5.89
C ALA A 346 -6.87 -10.53 -4.47
N LEU A 347 -7.62 -9.73 -3.70
CA LEU A 347 -7.36 -9.47 -2.29
C LEU A 347 -7.72 -10.69 -1.43
N THR A 348 -8.82 -11.38 -1.70
CA THR A 348 -9.19 -12.62 -1.00
C THR A 348 -8.11 -13.69 -1.16
N ASP A 349 -7.54 -13.83 -2.36
CA ASP A 349 -6.52 -14.85 -2.67
C ASP A 349 -5.09 -14.45 -2.27
N SER A 350 -4.90 -13.28 -1.67
CA SER A 350 -3.56 -12.78 -1.34
C SER A 350 -2.84 -13.63 -0.26
N PRO A 351 -1.54 -13.93 -0.44
CA PRO A 351 -0.74 -14.51 0.64
C PRO A 351 -0.44 -13.50 1.76
N ASN A 352 -0.52 -12.18 1.48
CA ASN A 352 -0.24 -11.12 2.46
C ASN A 352 -1.50 -10.80 3.25
N ARG A 353 -1.97 -11.76 4.05
CA ARG A 353 -3.33 -11.76 4.59
C ARG A 353 -3.72 -10.50 5.36
N LEU A 354 -2.90 -10.06 6.31
CA LEU A 354 -3.22 -8.89 7.13
C LEU A 354 -3.38 -7.61 6.29
N ALA A 355 -2.51 -7.39 5.29
CA ALA A 355 -2.58 -6.20 4.45
C ALA A 355 -3.76 -6.25 3.47
N ALA A 356 -4.08 -7.44 2.96
CA ALA A 356 -5.24 -7.63 2.10
C ALA A 356 -6.56 -7.47 2.87
N ASP A 357 -6.63 -8.02 4.08
CA ASP A 357 -7.78 -7.86 4.98
C ASP A 357 -7.99 -6.39 5.38
N ALA A 358 -6.91 -5.66 5.64
CA ALA A 358 -6.97 -4.21 5.86
C ALA A 358 -7.61 -3.48 4.66
N LEU A 359 -7.26 -3.85 3.42
CA LEU A 359 -7.85 -3.26 2.22
C LEU A 359 -9.32 -3.64 2.03
N LEU A 360 -9.71 -4.86 2.41
CA LEU A 360 -11.10 -5.31 2.41
C LEU A 360 -11.94 -4.51 3.41
N VAL A 361 -11.45 -4.30 4.65
CA VAL A 361 -12.08 -3.40 5.63
C VAL A 361 -12.15 -1.97 5.07
N GLN A 362 -11.08 -1.48 4.45
CA GLN A 362 -11.05 -0.14 3.88
C GLN A 362 -12.12 0.05 2.79
N ARG A 363 -12.31 -0.98 1.96
CA ARG A 363 -13.32 -1.03 0.89
C ARG A 363 -14.73 -1.10 1.46
N ALA A 364 -14.96 -1.92 2.49
CA ALA A 364 -16.28 -2.11 3.09
C ALA A 364 -16.74 -0.93 3.96
N CYS A 365 -15.82 -0.22 4.61
CA CYS A 365 -16.13 0.89 5.51
C CYS A 365 -15.77 2.28 4.94
N GLY A 366 -15.23 2.35 3.73
CA GLY A 366 -14.83 3.61 3.10
C GLY A 366 -13.78 4.41 3.89
N LEU A 367 -12.92 3.76 4.67
CA LEU A 367 -11.94 4.43 5.53
C LEU A 367 -10.84 5.14 4.74
N ARG A 368 -10.27 6.22 5.29
CA ARG A 368 -8.97 6.71 4.82
C ARG A 368 -7.89 5.72 5.29
N ILE A 369 -6.84 5.49 4.50
CA ILE A 369 -5.75 4.57 4.88
C ILE A 369 -5.11 4.91 6.24
N GLY A 370 -5.02 6.19 6.59
CA GLY A 370 -4.51 6.61 7.91
C GLY A 370 -5.53 6.53 9.04
N GLU A 371 -6.82 6.34 8.76
CA GLU A 371 -7.83 6.02 9.77
C GLU A 371 -7.86 4.50 9.99
N LEU A 372 -7.84 3.74 8.90
CA LEU A 372 -7.73 2.28 8.91
C LEU A 372 -6.56 1.78 9.77
N LEU A 373 -5.35 2.29 9.52
CA LEU A 373 -4.14 1.85 10.24
C LEU A 373 -4.05 2.40 11.67
N ASP A 374 -4.96 3.30 12.05
CA ASP A 374 -5.04 3.84 13.40
C ASP A 374 -6.16 3.15 14.20
N LEU A 375 -6.93 2.22 13.60
CA LEU A 375 -7.93 1.44 14.32
C LEU A 375 -7.29 0.65 15.48
N GLU A 376 -7.87 0.84 16.66
CA GLU A 376 -7.49 0.14 17.90
C GLU A 376 -8.28 -1.18 18.02
N LEU A 377 -7.82 -2.07 18.90
CA LEU A 377 -8.41 -3.40 19.05
C LEU A 377 -9.86 -3.34 19.56
N ASP A 378 -10.19 -2.34 20.36
CA ASP A 378 -11.53 -2.06 20.91
C ASP A 378 -12.40 -1.21 19.98
N CYS A 379 -12.05 -1.12 18.69
CA CYS A 379 -12.77 -0.27 17.74
C CYS A 379 -14.21 -0.71 17.43
N ILE A 380 -14.65 -1.90 17.86
CA ILE A 380 -16.03 -2.37 17.67
C ILE A 380 -16.84 -2.12 18.94
N HIS A 381 -17.98 -1.45 18.77
CA HIS A 381 -18.96 -1.18 19.81
C HIS A 381 -20.28 -1.86 19.49
N GLU A 382 -20.72 -2.75 20.37
CA GLU A 382 -22.06 -3.34 20.32
C GLU A 382 -23.07 -2.40 20.99
N ILE A 383 -24.06 -1.94 20.22
CA ILE A 383 -25.13 -1.08 20.73
C ILE A 383 -26.42 -1.90 20.80
N PRO A 384 -26.98 -2.14 22.01
CA PRO A 384 -28.20 -2.92 22.16
C PRO A 384 -29.34 -2.41 21.27
N GLY A 385 -29.88 -3.31 20.44
CA GLY A 385 -30.96 -3.00 19.49
C GLY A 385 -30.54 -2.21 18.24
N GLN A 386 -29.26 -1.87 18.08
CA GLN A 386 -28.71 -1.12 16.94
C GLN A 386 -27.53 -1.81 16.25
N GLY A 387 -27.13 -2.99 16.71
CA GLY A 387 -26.08 -3.82 16.12
C GLY A 387 -24.66 -3.33 16.44
N SER A 388 -23.71 -3.81 15.63
CA SER A 388 -22.28 -3.55 15.78
C SER A 388 -21.84 -2.30 15.02
N TRP A 389 -21.00 -1.49 15.65
CA TRP A 389 -20.50 -0.24 15.07
C TRP A 389 -19.00 -0.12 15.18
N LEU A 390 -18.35 0.29 14.10
CA LEU A 390 -16.95 0.65 14.07
C LEU A 390 -16.75 2.09 14.51
N LYS A 391 -16.02 2.29 15.61
CA LYS A 391 -15.49 3.59 16.02
C LYS A 391 -14.25 3.92 15.19
N VAL A 392 -14.35 4.95 14.36
CA VAL A 392 -13.22 5.46 13.60
C VAL A 392 -12.50 6.54 14.43
N PRO A 393 -11.21 6.36 14.73
CA PRO A 393 -10.44 7.29 15.57
C PRO A 393 -10.21 8.62 14.86
N LEU A 394 -9.75 9.61 15.64
CA LEU A 394 -9.45 10.97 15.16
C LEU A 394 -8.59 10.95 13.90
N GLY A 395 -9.22 11.32 12.78
CA GLY A 395 -8.59 11.38 11.46
C GLY A 395 -7.89 12.71 11.18
N LYS A 396 -7.65 13.00 9.90
CA LYS A 396 -7.09 14.29 9.44
C LYS A 396 -7.92 15.51 9.89
N LEU A 397 -9.21 15.32 10.09
CA LEU A 397 -10.17 16.38 10.45
C LEU A 397 -10.41 16.48 11.95
N ASP A 398 -9.73 15.67 12.76
CA ASP A 398 -9.86 15.65 14.22
C ASP A 398 -11.31 15.42 14.71
N THR A 399 -12.03 14.56 13.97
CA THR A 399 -13.40 14.15 14.30
C THR A 399 -13.47 12.62 14.37
N GLU A 400 -14.06 12.10 15.44
CA GLU A 400 -14.47 10.69 15.51
C GLU A 400 -15.80 10.49 14.77
N ARG A 401 -16.06 9.26 14.33
CA ARG A 401 -17.35 8.87 13.76
C ARG A 401 -17.60 7.38 13.95
N MET A 402 -18.87 7.00 13.89
CA MET A 402 -19.29 5.60 13.93
C MET A 402 -19.72 5.15 12.53
N ILE A 403 -19.39 3.92 12.16
CA ILE A 403 -19.82 3.27 10.92
C ILE A 403 -20.53 1.97 11.31
N PRO A 404 -21.80 1.76 10.92
CA PRO A 404 -22.47 0.50 11.20
C PRO A 404 -21.80 -0.63 10.42
N LEU A 405 -21.70 -1.80 11.05
CA LEU A 405 -21.05 -2.97 10.47
C LEU A 405 -22.07 -4.06 10.15
N ASP A 406 -21.82 -4.78 9.06
CA ASP A 406 -22.49 -6.03 8.73
C ASP A 406 -21.66 -7.24 9.21
N GLU A 407 -22.26 -8.43 9.14
CA GLU A 407 -21.65 -9.68 9.59
C GLU A 407 -20.38 -10.05 8.82
N GLU A 408 -20.29 -9.69 7.53
CA GLU A 408 -19.11 -9.97 6.71
C GLU A 408 -17.89 -9.17 7.19
N VAL A 409 -18.08 -7.90 7.55
CA VAL A 409 -17.01 -7.07 8.10
C VAL A 409 -16.62 -7.51 9.50
N LEU A 410 -17.58 -7.95 10.33
CA LEU A 410 -17.27 -8.51 11.65
C LEU A 410 -16.38 -9.76 11.53
N PHE A 411 -16.74 -10.70 10.66
CA PHE A 411 -15.91 -11.87 10.38
C PHE A 411 -14.50 -11.50 9.92
N LEU A 412 -14.38 -10.44 9.11
CA LEU A 412 -13.09 -9.93 8.66
C LEU A 412 -12.26 -9.39 9.84
N VAL A 413 -12.88 -8.65 10.76
CA VAL A 413 -12.20 -8.13 11.96
C VAL A 413 -11.79 -9.28 12.90
N ASP A 414 -12.61 -10.32 13.06
CA ASP A 414 -12.26 -11.52 13.83
C ASP A 414 -11.04 -12.22 13.23
N ARG A 415 -11.02 -12.39 11.90
CA ARG A 415 -9.86 -12.96 11.19
C ARG A 415 -8.60 -12.12 11.36
N ILE A 416 -8.72 -10.80 11.30
CA ILE A 416 -7.59 -9.88 11.56
C ILE A 416 -7.10 -10.05 13.00
N THR A 417 -8.01 -10.09 13.96
CA THR A 417 -7.70 -10.25 15.39
C THR A 417 -6.98 -11.57 15.67
N ALA A 418 -7.35 -12.65 14.97
CA ALA A 418 -6.70 -13.96 15.09
C ALA A 418 -5.32 -14.04 14.41
N THR A 419 -5.01 -13.15 13.46
CA THR A 419 -3.77 -13.21 12.66
C THR A 419 -2.77 -12.10 12.96
N ARG A 420 -3.18 -11.06 13.70
CA ARG A 420 -2.31 -9.96 14.12
C ARG A 420 -1.22 -10.43 15.08
N SER A 421 -0.12 -9.71 15.16
CA SER A 421 0.88 -9.96 16.20
C SER A 421 0.41 -9.38 17.54
N HIS A 422 0.28 -10.22 18.57
CA HIS A 422 -0.03 -9.78 19.93
C HIS A 422 1.19 -9.12 20.59
N GLY A 423 0.98 -8.08 21.38
CA GLY A 423 2.07 -7.44 22.10
C GLY A 423 1.62 -6.25 22.94
N ARG A 424 2.57 -5.66 23.69
CA ARG A 424 2.36 -4.42 24.44
C ARG A 424 1.81 -3.28 23.56
N PRO A 425 0.92 -2.42 24.11
CA PRO A 425 0.45 -1.21 23.44
C PRO A 425 1.60 -0.32 22.95
N MET A 426 1.43 0.26 21.77
CA MET A 426 2.40 1.14 21.12
C MET A 426 1.91 2.59 21.13
N ARG A 427 2.81 3.56 21.02
CA ARG A 427 2.50 4.99 20.98
C ARG A 427 1.74 5.33 19.71
N HIS A 428 0.55 5.90 19.91
CA HIS A 428 -0.26 6.35 18.81
C HIS A 428 0.38 7.54 18.09
N PRO A 429 0.49 7.51 16.75
CA PRO A 429 1.25 8.50 15.98
C PRO A 429 0.69 9.93 16.05
N ARG A 430 -0.58 10.09 16.46
CA ARG A 430 -1.23 11.41 16.58
C ARG A 430 -1.33 11.90 18.02
N THR A 431 -1.62 11.01 18.96
CA THR A 431 -1.95 11.37 20.35
C THR A 431 -0.80 11.09 21.31
N GLY A 432 0.18 10.27 20.91
CA GLY A 432 1.32 9.87 21.75
C GLY A 432 0.98 8.90 22.88
N ALA A 433 -0.32 8.65 23.11
CA ALA A 433 -0.84 7.72 24.10
C ALA A 433 -0.58 6.26 23.68
N PRO A 434 -0.39 5.32 24.63
CA PRO A 434 -0.36 3.90 24.32
C PRO A 434 -1.70 3.43 23.72
N ALA A 435 -1.64 2.68 22.63
CA ALA A 435 -2.78 2.12 21.91
C ALA A 435 -2.47 0.68 21.45
N ASP A 436 -3.44 -0.22 21.57
CA ASP A 436 -3.33 -1.57 20.99
C ASP A 436 -3.99 -1.55 19.61
N PHE A 437 -3.19 -1.71 18.57
CA PHE A 437 -3.67 -1.57 17.19
C PHE A 437 -4.27 -2.87 16.66
N LEU A 438 -5.33 -2.75 15.87
CA LEU A 438 -5.95 -3.86 15.18
C LEU A 438 -4.98 -4.47 14.13
N PHE A 439 -4.28 -3.62 13.38
CA PHE A 439 -3.36 -4.04 12.32
C PHE A 439 -1.90 -4.05 12.77
N THR A 440 -1.49 -5.14 13.41
CA THR A 440 -0.11 -5.36 13.87
C THR A 440 0.54 -6.58 13.23
N HIS A 441 1.81 -6.45 12.84
CA HIS A 441 2.63 -7.53 12.31
C HIS A 441 4.08 -7.37 12.80
N HIS A 442 4.70 -8.47 13.26
CA HIS A 442 6.06 -8.43 13.84
C HIS A 442 6.19 -7.44 15.01
N GLY A 443 5.12 -7.31 15.80
CA GLY A 443 5.05 -6.36 16.91
C GLY A 443 4.93 -4.90 16.47
N LYS A 444 4.72 -4.61 15.18
CA LYS A 444 4.67 -3.24 14.66
C LYS A 444 3.34 -2.97 14.01
N ARG A 445 2.92 -1.71 14.07
CA ARG A 445 1.77 -1.25 13.30
C ARG A 445 2.03 -1.42 11.81
N LEU A 446 1.03 -1.93 11.09
CA LEU A 446 1.12 -2.11 9.65
C LEU A 446 1.36 -0.75 8.96
N SER A 447 2.34 -0.70 8.07
CA SER A 447 2.73 0.54 7.41
C SER A 447 1.84 0.86 6.20
N GLN A 448 1.67 2.16 5.91
CA GLN A 448 0.99 2.60 4.68
C GLN A 448 1.64 2.05 3.41
N ASN A 449 2.96 1.86 3.43
CA ASN A 449 3.69 1.31 2.28
C ASN A 449 3.38 -0.16 2.07
N ALA A 450 3.24 -0.95 3.14
CA ALA A 450 2.85 -2.36 3.05
C ALA A 450 1.44 -2.50 2.46
N VAL A 451 0.48 -1.71 2.95
CA VAL A 451 -0.90 -1.69 2.42
C VAL A 451 -0.93 -1.26 0.95
N ARG A 452 -0.16 -0.24 0.57
CA ARG A 452 -0.06 0.22 -0.83
C ARG A 452 0.61 -0.80 -1.74
N ALA A 453 1.66 -1.45 -1.27
CA ALA A 453 2.34 -2.51 -2.02
C ALA A 453 1.38 -3.69 -2.27
N GLU A 454 0.59 -4.05 -1.26
CA GLU A 454 -0.41 -5.09 -1.40
C GLU A 454 -1.54 -4.70 -2.36
N LEU A 455 -2.01 -3.46 -2.31
CA LEU A 455 -3.00 -2.96 -3.27
C LEU A 455 -2.47 -2.99 -4.70
N ASN A 456 -1.21 -2.58 -4.92
CA ASN A 456 -0.59 -2.65 -6.23
C ASN A 456 -0.48 -4.10 -6.72
N ARG A 457 -0.01 -5.02 -5.85
CA ARG A 457 0.09 -6.45 -6.17
C ARG A 457 -1.27 -7.05 -6.54
N ALA A 458 -2.31 -6.75 -5.76
CA ALA A 458 -3.65 -7.22 -6.03
C ALA A 458 -4.23 -6.63 -7.32
N ALA A 459 -3.99 -5.34 -7.60
CA ALA A 459 -4.40 -4.70 -8.84
C ALA A 459 -3.70 -5.32 -10.07
N GLU A 460 -2.39 -5.57 -9.98
CA GLU A 460 -1.61 -6.25 -11.02
C GLU A 460 -2.15 -7.66 -11.29
N ASN A 461 -2.39 -8.45 -10.24
CA ASN A 461 -2.97 -9.80 -10.36
C ASN A 461 -4.38 -9.80 -10.97
N ALA A 462 -5.16 -8.76 -10.70
CA ALA A 462 -6.50 -8.57 -11.25
C ALA A 462 -6.50 -8.03 -12.70
N GLY A 463 -5.33 -7.74 -13.28
CA GLY A 463 -5.21 -7.14 -14.61
C GLY A 463 -5.70 -5.69 -14.66
N LEU A 464 -5.62 -4.97 -13.54
CA LEU A 464 -6.07 -3.59 -13.39
C LEU A 464 -4.88 -2.62 -13.46
N GLY A 465 -5.15 -1.38 -13.88
CA GLY A 465 -4.15 -0.31 -13.84
C GLY A 465 -3.80 0.14 -12.41
N HIS A 466 -3.07 1.25 -12.29
CA HIS A 466 -2.72 1.78 -10.96
C HIS A 466 -3.96 2.21 -10.17
N ILE A 467 -4.17 1.57 -9.01
CA ILE A 467 -5.23 1.87 -8.06
C ILE A 467 -4.62 2.48 -6.80
N THR A 468 -5.27 3.52 -6.27
CA THR A 468 -4.89 4.14 -5.00
C THR A 468 -5.88 3.80 -3.88
N PRO A 469 -5.45 3.77 -2.61
CA PRO A 469 -6.34 3.46 -1.49
C PRO A 469 -7.55 4.41 -1.38
N HIS A 470 -7.42 5.64 -1.88
CA HIS A 470 -8.53 6.60 -1.85
C HIS A 470 -9.61 6.28 -2.89
N GLN A 471 -9.29 5.53 -3.95
CA GLN A 471 -10.29 5.08 -4.92
C GLN A 471 -11.24 4.06 -4.30
N LEU A 472 -10.79 3.19 -3.40
CA LEU A 472 -11.66 2.27 -2.65
C LEU A 472 -12.73 3.03 -1.86
N ARG A 473 -12.32 4.11 -1.19
CA ARG A 473 -13.25 5.02 -0.51
C ARG A 473 -14.20 5.73 -1.47
N HIS A 474 -13.72 6.15 -2.64
CA HIS A 474 -14.59 6.73 -3.65
C HIS A 474 -15.62 5.71 -4.16
N THR A 475 -15.21 4.46 -4.39
CA THR A 475 -16.10 3.35 -4.77
C THR A 475 -17.18 3.12 -3.71
N TYR A 476 -16.81 3.02 -2.43
CA TYR A 476 -17.76 2.90 -1.33
C TYR A 476 -18.77 4.05 -1.30
N ALA A 477 -18.29 5.29 -1.40
CA ALA A 477 -19.14 6.48 -1.37
C ALA A 477 -20.12 6.54 -2.55
N THR A 478 -19.63 6.24 -3.76
CA THR A 478 -20.46 6.17 -4.97
C THR A 478 -21.48 5.04 -4.87
N ALA A 479 -21.10 3.86 -4.34
CA ALA A 479 -22.02 2.74 -4.17
C ALA A 479 -23.19 3.08 -3.22
N LEU A 480 -22.90 3.71 -2.08
CA LEU A 480 -23.94 4.10 -1.12
C LEU A 480 -24.87 5.19 -1.68
N ILE A 481 -24.33 6.20 -2.37
CA ILE A 481 -25.16 7.21 -3.03
C ILE A 481 -26.05 6.59 -4.10
N ASN A 482 -25.51 5.69 -4.91
CA ASN A 482 -26.29 5.00 -5.94
C ASN A 482 -27.37 4.07 -5.34
N ALA A 483 -27.14 3.55 -4.14
CA ALA A 483 -28.13 2.78 -3.36
C ALA A 483 -29.17 3.66 -2.65
N GLY A 484 -29.12 4.99 -2.79
CA GLY A 484 -30.11 5.92 -2.26
C GLY A 484 -29.84 6.42 -0.84
N VAL A 485 -28.63 6.24 -0.30
CA VAL A 485 -28.25 6.82 1.00
C VAL A 485 -28.32 8.34 0.93
N SER A 486 -28.94 8.98 1.93
CA SER A 486 -29.06 10.43 1.99
C SER A 486 -27.68 11.10 2.08
N LEU A 487 -27.54 12.32 1.53
CA LEU A 487 -26.28 13.07 1.57
C LEU A 487 -25.79 13.28 3.01
N GLN A 488 -26.71 13.52 3.95
CA GLN A 488 -26.41 13.68 5.37
C GLN A 488 -25.83 12.40 5.98
N ALA A 489 -26.45 11.25 5.72
CA ALA A 489 -25.94 9.97 6.19
C ALA A 489 -24.56 9.67 5.59
N LEU A 490 -24.37 9.91 4.29
CA LEU A 490 -23.07 9.75 3.66
C LEU A 490 -22.00 10.66 4.28
N MET A 491 -22.34 11.92 4.59
CA MET A 491 -21.43 12.85 5.26
C MET A 491 -21.00 12.34 6.63
N ALA A 492 -21.93 11.77 7.41
CA ALA A 492 -21.63 11.17 8.71
C ALA A 492 -20.70 9.96 8.56
N LEU A 493 -21.04 9.01 7.68
CA LEU A 493 -20.25 7.78 7.42
C LEU A 493 -18.84 8.07 6.93
N LEU A 494 -18.68 9.09 6.08
CA LEU A 494 -17.39 9.49 5.53
C LEU A 494 -16.64 10.46 6.45
N GLY A 495 -17.28 11.11 7.42
CA GLY A 495 -16.68 12.18 8.21
C GLY A 495 -16.30 13.37 7.31
N HIS A 496 -17.31 13.91 6.60
CA HIS A 496 -17.17 15.11 5.78
C HIS A 496 -17.74 16.32 6.51
N VAL A 497 -16.91 17.34 6.71
CA VAL A 497 -17.29 18.59 7.39
C VAL A 497 -18.08 19.56 6.50
N SER A 498 -18.16 19.30 5.19
CA SER A 498 -18.95 20.12 4.27
C SER A 498 -19.66 19.28 3.21
N ALA A 499 -20.87 19.71 2.82
CA ALA A 499 -21.65 19.06 1.79
C ALA A 499 -20.89 18.99 0.45
N GLN A 500 -20.08 20.00 0.13
CA GLN A 500 -19.27 20.03 -1.10
C GLN A 500 -18.32 18.82 -1.23
N MET A 501 -17.84 18.27 -0.11
CA MET A 501 -17.00 17.06 -0.13
C MET A 501 -17.79 15.82 -0.58
N SER A 502 -19.08 15.76 -0.24
CA SER A 502 -19.98 14.64 -0.57
C SER A 502 -20.72 14.82 -1.90
N LEU A 503 -21.07 16.06 -2.28
CA LEU A 503 -21.72 16.36 -3.56
C LEU A 503 -20.91 15.88 -4.77
N ARG A 504 -19.58 15.76 -4.62
CA ARG A 504 -18.71 15.18 -5.64
C ARG A 504 -19.11 13.76 -6.07
N TYR A 505 -19.79 13.00 -5.21
CA TYR A 505 -20.32 11.67 -5.54
C TYR A 505 -21.73 11.72 -6.13
N ALA A 506 -22.56 12.65 -5.64
CA ALA A 506 -23.92 12.85 -6.14
C ALA A 506 -23.94 13.17 -7.65
N HIS A 507 -22.96 13.93 -8.14
CA HIS A 507 -22.88 14.32 -9.56
C HIS A 507 -22.42 13.21 -10.53
N LEU A 508 -22.06 12.01 -10.05
CA LEU A 508 -21.58 10.94 -10.94
C LEU A 508 -22.71 10.26 -11.72
N PHE A 509 -23.86 10.03 -11.07
CA PHE A 509 -25.06 9.42 -11.64
C PHE A 509 -26.31 9.94 -10.95
N ASP A 510 -26.53 11.25 -11.02
CA ASP A 510 -27.75 11.84 -10.48
C ASP A 510 -28.94 11.34 -11.32
N SER A 511 -29.70 10.39 -10.76
CA SER A 511 -30.88 9.80 -11.40
C SER A 511 -31.96 10.83 -11.67
N THR A 512 -32.00 11.92 -10.89
CA THR A 512 -32.91 13.04 -11.11
C THR A 512 -32.44 13.87 -12.28
N VAL A 513 -31.14 14.17 -12.40
CA VAL A 513 -30.57 14.82 -13.60
C VAL A 513 -30.75 13.94 -14.82
N ARG A 514 -30.58 12.61 -14.70
CA ARG A 514 -30.79 11.68 -15.82
C ARG A 514 -32.27 11.66 -16.25
N ALA A 515 -33.20 11.54 -15.31
CA ALA A 515 -34.62 11.53 -15.60
C ALA A 515 -35.11 12.88 -16.16
N GLU A 516 -34.65 14.01 -15.60
CA GLU A 516 -34.95 15.34 -16.13
C GLU A 516 -34.32 15.57 -17.50
N TYR A 517 -33.09 15.08 -17.71
CA TYR A 517 -32.45 15.11 -19.02
C TYR A 517 -33.24 14.26 -20.04
N GLU A 518 -33.67 13.05 -19.69
CA GLU A 518 -34.50 12.20 -20.55
C GLU A 518 -35.83 12.88 -20.87
N ARG A 519 -36.54 13.39 -19.85
CA ARG A 519 -37.79 14.14 -20.00
C ARG A 519 -37.62 15.36 -20.91
N ALA A 520 -36.58 16.17 -20.68
CA ALA A 520 -36.29 17.35 -21.47
C ALA A 520 -35.85 16.99 -22.90
N LEU A 521 -35.08 15.91 -23.06
CA LEU A 521 -34.62 15.41 -24.36
C LEU A 521 -35.79 14.87 -25.18
N ASP A 522 -36.76 14.20 -24.56
CA ASP A 522 -37.96 13.70 -25.23
C ASP A 522 -38.85 14.87 -25.69
N LEU A 523 -39.05 15.88 -24.83
CA LEU A 523 -39.74 17.13 -25.21
C LEU A 523 -39.01 17.86 -26.34
N ALA A 524 -37.68 17.98 -26.25
CA ALA A 524 -36.86 18.62 -27.26
C ALA A 524 -36.89 17.85 -28.59
N LYS A 525 -36.82 16.51 -28.57
CA LYS A 525 -36.98 15.67 -29.78
C LYS A 525 -38.38 15.76 -30.38
N GLY A 526 -39.41 15.96 -29.55
CA GLY A 526 -40.76 16.24 -30.02
C GLY A 526 -40.89 17.56 -30.79
N GLN A 527 -40.03 18.54 -30.51
CA GLN A 527 -40.02 19.85 -31.18
C GLN A 527 -39.00 19.96 -32.32
N ILE A 528 -37.81 19.39 -32.14
CA ILE A 528 -36.65 19.50 -33.04
C ILE A 528 -36.64 18.34 -34.06
N GLY A 529 -37.41 17.28 -33.81
CA GLY A 529 -37.37 16.02 -34.54
C GLY A 529 -36.27 15.09 -34.00
N PRO A 530 -36.42 13.76 -34.13
CA PRO A 530 -35.36 12.84 -33.77
C PRO A 530 -34.12 13.07 -34.65
N LEU A 531 -32.94 12.69 -34.14
CA LEU A 531 -31.75 12.58 -34.99
C LEU A 531 -32.11 11.66 -36.16
N SER A 532 -32.13 12.20 -37.38
CA SER A 532 -32.35 11.42 -38.60
C SER A 532 -31.09 10.60 -38.86
N LEU A 533 -30.96 9.50 -38.12
CA LEU A 533 -30.11 8.39 -38.49
C LEU A 533 -30.77 7.78 -39.71
N GLY A 534 -30.47 8.34 -40.88
CA GLY A 534 -30.84 7.76 -42.16
C GLY A 534 -30.26 6.35 -42.22
N ARG A 535 -31.00 5.35 -41.75
CA ARG A 535 -30.89 4.03 -42.35
C ARG A 535 -31.36 4.26 -43.78
N THR A 536 -30.42 4.34 -44.71
CA THR A 536 -30.71 4.19 -46.12
C THR A 536 -31.44 2.87 -46.25
N MET A 537 -32.78 2.90 -46.29
CA MET A 537 -33.56 1.73 -46.65
C MET A 537 -33.26 1.50 -48.12
N LEU A 538 -32.37 0.55 -48.38
CA LEU A 538 -32.16 0.06 -49.74
C LEU A 538 -33.52 -0.47 -50.23
N PRO A 539 -33.96 -0.15 -51.44
CA PRO A 539 -35.26 -0.57 -51.95
C PRO A 539 -35.37 -2.10 -51.87
N ILE A 540 -36.36 -2.58 -51.11
CA ILE A 540 -36.77 -3.98 -51.14
C ILE A 540 -37.56 -4.16 -52.44
N VAL A 541 -37.31 -5.26 -53.15
CA VAL A 541 -38.04 -5.58 -54.38
C VAL A 541 -39.49 -5.82 -54.01
N ASP A 542 -40.39 -5.00 -54.54
CA ASP A 542 -41.83 -5.21 -54.37
C ASP A 542 -42.24 -6.47 -55.14
N THR A 543 -42.66 -7.49 -54.40
CA THR A 543 -43.14 -8.77 -54.96
C THR A 543 -44.66 -8.82 -55.08
N ALA A 544 -45.36 -7.73 -54.79
CA ALA A 544 -46.82 -7.63 -54.73
C ALA A 544 -47.39 -6.59 -55.71
N GLY A 545 -46.70 -6.30 -56.82
CA GLY A 545 -47.16 -5.35 -57.84
C GLY A 545 -48.31 -5.90 -58.71
N ASP A 546 -49.22 -5.00 -59.12
CA ASP A 546 -50.50 -5.17 -59.86
C ASP A 546 -50.47 -5.93 -61.22
N GLY A 547 -49.43 -6.72 -61.51
CA GLY A 547 -49.20 -7.37 -62.80
C GLY A 547 -49.25 -8.91 -62.81
N GLY A 548 -49.71 -9.57 -61.74
CA GLY A 548 -49.96 -11.02 -61.71
C GLY A 548 -48.73 -11.95 -61.82
N GLY A 549 -47.51 -11.41 -61.94
CA GLY A 549 -46.26 -12.18 -61.88
C GLY A 549 -45.77 -12.31 -60.44
N GLY A 550 -45.43 -13.51 -60.00
CA GLY A 550 -44.89 -13.75 -58.65
C GLY A 550 -43.48 -13.18 -58.49
N TRP A 551 -42.89 -13.31 -57.29
CA TRP A 551 -41.50 -12.87 -57.01
C TRP A 551 -40.46 -13.41 -58.03
N LYS A 552 -40.77 -14.53 -58.69
CA LYS A 552 -39.96 -15.15 -59.76
C LYS A 552 -39.86 -14.28 -61.01
N ASP A 553 -40.80 -13.38 -61.25
CA ASP A 553 -40.84 -12.51 -62.43
C ASP A 553 -40.29 -11.10 -62.13
N ALA A 554 -40.04 -10.78 -60.86
CA ALA A 554 -39.52 -9.49 -60.45
C ALA A 554 -38.10 -9.23 -61.03
N PRO A 555 -37.79 -8.00 -61.49
CA PRO A 555 -36.48 -7.62 -62.04
C PRO A 555 -35.42 -7.46 -60.92
N ALA A 556 -35.03 -8.58 -60.34
CA ALA A 556 -34.13 -8.69 -59.20
C ALA A 556 -32.98 -9.66 -59.47
N ILE A 557 -31.83 -9.43 -58.80
CA ILE A 557 -30.79 -10.44 -58.64
C ILE A 557 -31.34 -11.52 -57.71
N LYS A 558 -31.41 -12.75 -58.21
CA LYS A 558 -31.95 -13.92 -57.47
C LYS A 558 -30.82 -14.89 -57.17
N SER A 559 -30.69 -15.29 -55.91
CA SER A 559 -29.73 -16.32 -55.50
C SER A 559 -30.43 -17.45 -54.75
N ARG A 560 -30.03 -18.68 -55.03
CA ARG A 560 -30.56 -19.87 -54.37
C ARG A 560 -29.93 -20.04 -52.98
N LEU A 561 -30.75 -20.26 -51.96
CA LEU A 561 -30.34 -20.55 -50.58
C LEU A 561 -30.88 -21.91 -50.14
N ALA A 562 -30.47 -22.44 -48.99
CA ALA A 562 -30.95 -23.74 -48.51
C ALA A 562 -32.47 -23.74 -48.24
N GLY A 563 -32.96 -22.71 -47.54
CA GLY A 563 -34.38 -22.58 -47.17
C GLY A 563 -35.23 -21.73 -48.11
N GLY A 564 -34.70 -21.25 -49.24
CA GLY A 564 -35.43 -20.32 -50.12
C GLY A 564 -34.55 -19.57 -51.11
N TYR A 565 -34.86 -18.30 -51.34
CA TYR A 565 -34.24 -17.46 -52.35
C TYR A 565 -33.93 -16.07 -51.78
N CYS A 566 -32.81 -15.51 -52.19
CA CYS A 566 -32.46 -14.12 -51.94
C CYS A 566 -32.88 -13.27 -53.15
N LEU A 567 -33.72 -12.26 -52.94
CA LEU A 567 -34.10 -11.27 -53.93
C LEU A 567 -33.51 -9.91 -53.59
N ARG A 568 -32.59 -9.45 -54.45
CA ARG A 568 -31.92 -8.16 -54.30
C ARG A 568 -32.15 -7.28 -55.50
N ALA A 569 -32.41 -6.00 -55.27
CA ALA A 569 -32.38 -5.00 -56.33
C ALA A 569 -30.93 -4.90 -56.86
N PRO A 570 -30.71 -4.73 -58.18
CA PRO A 570 -29.35 -4.65 -58.74
C PRO A 570 -28.43 -3.63 -58.08
N VAL A 571 -29.00 -2.51 -57.62
CA VAL A 571 -28.29 -1.43 -56.89
C VAL A 571 -27.74 -1.88 -55.53
N GLN A 572 -28.24 -2.97 -54.95
CA GLN A 572 -27.79 -3.49 -53.65
C GLN A 572 -26.45 -4.23 -53.75
N GLY A 573 -25.97 -4.61 -54.93
CA GLY A 573 -24.71 -5.37 -55.09
C GLY A 573 -24.71 -6.75 -54.42
N SER A 574 -23.53 -7.37 -54.26
CA SER A 574 -23.35 -8.67 -53.59
C SER A 574 -23.53 -8.58 -52.07
N CYS A 575 -24.10 -9.62 -51.45
CA CYS A 575 -24.27 -9.67 -50.00
C CYS A 575 -22.94 -9.98 -49.30
N PRO A 576 -22.50 -9.21 -48.28
CA PRO A 576 -21.32 -9.54 -47.49
C PRO A 576 -21.59 -10.62 -46.42
N TYR A 577 -22.85 -10.97 -46.18
CA TYR A 577 -23.26 -11.94 -45.16
C TYR A 577 -23.77 -13.22 -45.82
N ALA A 578 -23.12 -14.35 -45.52
CA ALA A 578 -23.46 -15.65 -46.10
C ALA A 578 -24.50 -16.46 -45.30
N ASN A 579 -24.73 -16.14 -44.01
CA ASN A 579 -25.29 -17.11 -43.05
C ASN A 579 -26.51 -16.64 -42.20
N ILE A 580 -27.15 -15.50 -42.49
CA ILE A 580 -28.27 -14.96 -41.67
C ILE A 580 -29.56 -14.73 -42.46
N CYS A 581 -29.76 -15.52 -43.52
CA CYS A 581 -30.69 -15.19 -44.59
C CYS A 581 -32.17 -15.19 -44.16
N GLU A 582 -32.60 -16.04 -43.24
CA GLU A 582 -34.02 -16.23 -42.89
C GLU A 582 -34.64 -15.02 -42.16
N HIS A 583 -33.79 -14.16 -41.58
CA HIS A 583 -34.18 -12.89 -40.97
C HIS A 583 -34.04 -11.70 -41.94
N CYS A 584 -33.49 -11.92 -43.13
CA CYS A 584 -33.27 -10.88 -44.11
C CYS A 584 -34.59 -10.51 -44.81
N PRO A 585 -34.91 -9.20 -44.98
CA PRO A 585 -36.09 -8.78 -45.75
C PRO A 585 -36.06 -9.19 -47.22
N SER A 586 -34.87 -9.44 -47.77
CA SER A 586 -34.68 -9.96 -49.14
C SER A 586 -34.89 -11.48 -49.25
N PHE A 587 -35.19 -12.19 -48.16
CA PHE A 587 -35.41 -13.62 -48.19
C PHE A 587 -36.87 -13.95 -48.51
N HIS A 588 -37.05 -14.78 -49.53
CA HIS A 588 -38.34 -15.31 -49.93
C HIS A 588 -38.27 -16.83 -49.97
N THR A 589 -39.37 -17.48 -49.61
CA THR A 589 -39.50 -18.93 -49.64
C THR A 589 -40.78 -19.30 -50.39
N ASP A 590 -40.89 -20.57 -50.78
CA ASP A 590 -42.10 -21.17 -51.34
C ASP A 590 -42.31 -22.56 -50.73
N SER A 591 -43.45 -23.18 -51.04
CA SER A 591 -43.86 -24.49 -50.51
C SER A 591 -42.81 -25.60 -50.71
N THR A 592 -41.93 -25.48 -51.69
CA THR A 592 -40.87 -26.49 -51.95
C THR A 592 -39.78 -26.53 -50.87
N HIS A 593 -39.73 -25.52 -49.99
CA HIS A 593 -38.72 -25.38 -48.92
C HIS A 593 -39.22 -25.73 -47.53
N LEU A 594 -40.50 -26.05 -47.39
CA LEU A 594 -41.14 -26.32 -46.10
C LEU A 594 -40.42 -27.40 -45.30
N GLY A 595 -39.92 -28.45 -45.96
CA GLY A 595 -39.14 -29.50 -45.31
C GLY A 595 -37.85 -28.98 -44.66
N VAL A 596 -37.11 -28.12 -45.36
CA VAL A 596 -35.85 -27.53 -44.86
C VAL A 596 -36.13 -26.56 -43.71
N LEU A 597 -37.11 -25.66 -43.87
CA LEU A 597 -37.48 -24.69 -42.84
C LEU A 597 -38.05 -25.37 -41.58
N SER A 598 -38.80 -26.46 -41.75
CA SER A 598 -39.34 -27.25 -40.64
C SER A 598 -38.24 -27.96 -39.87
N ALA A 599 -37.25 -28.54 -40.55
CA ALA A 599 -36.09 -29.16 -39.92
C ALA A 599 -35.29 -28.12 -39.12
N GLN A 600 -34.97 -26.96 -39.72
CA GLN A 600 -34.29 -25.87 -39.04
C GLN A 600 -35.04 -25.38 -37.80
N ARG A 601 -36.38 -25.32 -37.85
CA ARG A 601 -37.20 -24.91 -36.70
C ARG A 601 -37.14 -25.93 -35.56
N VAL A 602 -37.04 -27.23 -35.88
CA VAL A 602 -36.84 -28.29 -34.87
C VAL A 602 -35.47 -28.14 -34.22
N ASP A 603 -34.42 -27.95 -35.00
CA ASP A 603 -33.06 -27.74 -34.48
C ASP A 603 -32.99 -26.49 -33.60
N ALA A 604 -33.59 -25.38 -34.03
CA ALA A 604 -33.65 -24.14 -33.26
C ALA A 604 -34.38 -24.31 -31.92
N ARG A 605 -35.45 -25.12 -31.87
CA ARG A 605 -36.14 -25.45 -30.60
C ARG A 605 -35.26 -26.28 -29.66
N ALA A 606 -34.51 -27.24 -30.19
CA ALA A 606 -33.58 -28.03 -29.39
C ALA A 606 -32.46 -27.15 -28.81
N LEU A 607 -31.91 -26.22 -29.61
CA LEU A 607 -30.89 -25.27 -29.17
C LEU A 607 -31.42 -24.27 -28.14
N ALA A 608 -32.66 -23.76 -28.31
CA ALA A 608 -33.30 -22.90 -27.32
C ALA A 608 -33.42 -23.61 -25.95
N ALA A 609 -33.87 -24.86 -25.94
CA ALA A 609 -34.00 -25.65 -24.72
C ALA A 609 -32.65 -25.93 -24.04
N ASP A 610 -31.59 -26.22 -24.81
CA ASP A 610 -30.23 -26.38 -24.25
C ASP A 610 -29.73 -25.07 -23.63
N ALA A 611 -29.89 -23.93 -24.31
CA ALA A 611 -29.48 -22.62 -23.81
C ALA A 611 -30.23 -22.23 -22.51
N GLU A 612 -31.53 -22.49 -22.44
CA GLU A 612 -32.35 -22.27 -21.24
C GLU A 612 -31.86 -23.13 -20.07
N SER A 613 -31.56 -24.41 -20.31
CA SER A 613 -31.07 -25.32 -19.26
C SER A 613 -29.74 -24.88 -18.64
N ARG A 614 -28.95 -24.10 -19.39
CA ARG A 614 -27.63 -23.56 -18.99
C ARG A 614 -27.71 -22.14 -18.42
N GLY A 615 -28.88 -21.52 -18.41
CA GLY A 615 -29.08 -20.13 -17.95
C GLY A 615 -28.54 -19.06 -18.92
N TRP A 616 -28.37 -19.39 -20.21
CA TRP A 616 -27.89 -18.45 -21.23
C TRP A 616 -29.07 -17.68 -21.85
N ILE A 617 -29.59 -16.72 -21.09
CA ILE A 617 -30.84 -15.99 -21.41
C ILE A 617 -30.79 -15.35 -22.81
N ASP A 618 -29.73 -14.59 -23.12
CA ASP A 618 -29.61 -13.88 -24.41
C ASP A 618 -29.53 -14.84 -25.62
N GLU A 619 -28.95 -16.03 -25.44
CA GLU A 619 -28.83 -17.02 -26.51
C GLU A 619 -30.16 -17.76 -26.74
N ALA A 620 -30.89 -18.05 -25.65
CA ALA A 620 -32.24 -18.61 -25.72
C ALA A 620 -33.19 -17.64 -26.45
N GLU A 621 -33.16 -16.35 -26.11
CA GLU A 621 -33.96 -15.33 -26.79
C GLU A 621 -33.66 -15.25 -28.29
N ARG A 622 -32.39 -15.37 -28.68
CA ARG A 622 -31.98 -15.42 -30.10
C ARG A 622 -32.59 -16.61 -30.83
N HIS A 623 -32.58 -17.80 -30.23
CA HIS A 623 -33.19 -18.99 -30.84
C HIS A 623 -34.71 -18.87 -30.92
N HIS A 624 -35.38 -18.29 -29.92
CA HIS A 624 -36.82 -18.02 -29.95
C HIS A 624 -37.22 -17.04 -31.06
N ALA A 625 -36.42 -16.00 -31.30
CA ALA A 625 -36.64 -15.08 -32.41
C ALA A 625 -36.57 -15.81 -33.77
N LEU A 626 -35.58 -16.70 -33.95
CA LEU A 626 -35.49 -17.54 -35.15
C LEU A 626 -36.68 -18.49 -35.29
N ILE A 627 -37.12 -19.13 -34.20
CA ILE A 627 -38.29 -20.03 -34.21
C ILE A 627 -39.55 -19.27 -34.65
N ALA A 628 -39.77 -18.08 -34.09
CA ALA A 628 -40.90 -17.23 -34.44
C ALA A 628 -40.84 -16.82 -35.91
N ARG A 629 -39.66 -16.43 -36.41
CA ARG A 629 -39.46 -16.07 -37.82
C ARG A 629 -39.70 -17.25 -38.76
N LEU A 630 -39.16 -18.42 -38.46
CA LEU A 630 -39.38 -19.64 -39.24
C LEU A 630 -40.85 -20.05 -39.26
N ALA A 631 -41.59 -19.86 -38.16
CA ALA A 631 -43.03 -20.12 -38.12
C ALA A 631 -43.79 -19.21 -39.11
N VAL A 632 -43.47 -17.92 -39.16
CA VAL A 632 -44.06 -16.98 -40.13
C VAL A 632 -43.73 -17.39 -41.57
N LEU A 633 -42.48 -17.78 -41.85
CA LEU A 633 -42.04 -18.19 -43.19
C LEU A 633 -42.72 -19.49 -43.65
N ILE A 634 -42.86 -20.47 -42.76
CA ILE A 634 -43.56 -21.73 -43.03
C ILE A 634 -45.03 -21.46 -43.33
N SER A 635 -45.72 -20.70 -42.48
CA SER A 635 -47.14 -20.35 -42.70
C SER A 635 -47.37 -19.51 -43.95
N GLY A 636 -46.43 -18.62 -44.30
CA GLY A 636 -46.50 -17.83 -45.53
C GLY A 636 -46.25 -18.67 -46.80
N ALA A 637 -45.40 -19.69 -46.72
CA ALA A 637 -45.11 -20.60 -47.83
C ALA A 637 -46.21 -21.66 -48.07
N ASP A 638 -47.04 -21.97 -47.06
CA ASP A 638 -48.22 -22.82 -47.20
C ASP A 638 -49.39 -22.11 -47.91
N GLY A 639 -49.40 -20.76 -47.91
CA GLY A 639 -50.46 -19.93 -48.48
C GLY A 639 -50.14 -19.28 -49.84
N ALA A 640 -48.96 -19.54 -50.40
CA ALA A 640 -48.42 -18.95 -51.64
C ALA A 640 -47.98 -20.04 -52.61
#